data_AF-A0A6P6XKT2-F1
#
_entry.id   AF-A0A6P6XKT2-F1
#
_cell.length_a   1.000
_cell.length_b   1.000
_cell.length_c   1.000
_cell.angle_alpha   90.00
_cell.angle_beta   90.00
_cell.angle_gamma   90.00
#
_symmetry.space_group_name_H-M   'P 1'
#
loop_
_entity.id
_entity.type
_entity.pdbx_description
1 polymer ?
#
loop_
_entity_poly.entity_id
_entity_poly.type
_entity_poly.pdbx_seq_one_letter_code
_entity_poly.pdbx_strand_id
1 'polypeptide(L)'
;MVGEGAQHASFLVYHNCLPIPVTISIVHAWCTREERRALWSGLLRDKPLHGPWLVGGDFNVVVETGEKKGGLPFPCSLSLDFLDFMSSAELFDAGFSGSSFTWCNNRLGRARIWKRLDWLLLNASCYDVGLAVSVSHLARDPSDHSPLLLSVKTREEGKPLPFRFINAWTTYAGFRDVVQSSWQQGCSGSPFQIVCSKLTRLKADIKGWNKRCFGNIFANSRRAEEAVLEAEKRVEEEGSSDAQESLQRANVEWRRCLLDDQGYWIDSEEGIGAEAVRYFSSLFSAEPTSSWDLSPIIPRLIQESDNELLERVPSMEEVRRVIFAMDGDSAAGPDGYTGKFFTFAWDIIAQDIYNAVVSFFCGEEVPRRVTATFILLIPKVQNPASFAQFRPISLCNFLNKVLFRILAERLAPLLPRIISLNQSRFVRGRQISDNYLLTQEVISGIGRKNRGGNVALKLDMTKAYDRVSWVFLVNVLRTFGFGERWIDMVWRLISNPWFSVLLNGTPHGFFPASRGLRQGDPLSPSLFILAAEVLSRMLNQLLHRPGFCGFKVPRACPSITHLGFADDILIFSSASTCSLKMLMETLARYEGVSGQSINSAKSGFMVHVTLPRGKRALIQRITGFSQKEFPVRYLGCPLFVGRQKKEFFQDLSNAVYSKISSWKNRLLSPGGKVVLIKHVLSSIPLHLLAMAHPPKSTLGSLERLFANFLWRAVEGIDRHHWIRWRDLCAAKEEGGVGFRSLSDVARAFSVKLWWRFRQQSSLWAIFMMAKYVTHAHPGMVGGSVGASVTWCRMLQVRELAERHITFVIRSGNSHFWFDNWLGSGSLSSRLGSVSDHRIADFLLDGRWNYQLLAEWMPADIVAEIIRFTLPRIEEGEEDVMVWAPSQSGVFTVRTAFELVRCHGPRSFIFSRNIWKARNKARFEGVVYSPHAIRGFIFDDIRNLFSLKYPGSSWALPTWQLFYESLGSRRGHVSFRLVKWLRPAMGELKLNTDGCSRGNPGRAGGGGVLRDGEGKFLFAFSTFTGSCSSIQAEARALLFGVQLCIARGHVRVHMEVDSLVLAHIVQRVARCPWSIDMEVRSLLQLLPHVVSITHYFREANQVADILSNVGCDDGYDRTYYHLSELPSHARGAFRLDRLGLPSLRKC
;
A
#
# COMPACT_ATOMS: atom_id res chain seq x y z
N MET A 1 -59.10 25.38 18.65
CA MET A 1 -58.69 26.81 18.66
C MET A 1 -59.25 27.41 19.94
N VAL A 2 -58.42 28.13 20.70
CA VAL A 2 -58.69 28.62 22.06
C VAL A 2 -58.97 30.12 22.06
N GLY A 3 -58.35 30.85 21.13
CA GLY A 3 -58.59 32.28 20.92
C GLY A 3 -57.95 32.72 19.61
N GLU A 4 -58.47 33.80 19.03
CA GLU A 4 -57.99 34.35 17.76
C GLU A 4 -58.10 35.88 17.82
N GLY A 5 -57.10 36.56 17.30
CA GLY A 5 -57.06 38.00 17.14
C GLY A 5 -56.32 38.41 15.87
N ALA A 6 -56.31 39.70 15.56
CA ALA A 6 -55.68 40.21 14.33
C ALA A 6 -54.15 40.00 14.25
N GLN A 7 -53.51 39.68 15.38
CA GLN A 7 -52.04 39.54 15.52
C GLN A 7 -51.63 38.21 16.17
N HIS A 8 -52.58 37.31 16.51
CA HIS A 8 -52.28 36.02 17.12
C HIS A 8 -53.38 34.98 16.94
N ALA A 9 -52.99 33.71 17.02
CA ALA A 9 -53.92 32.59 17.10
C ALA A 9 -53.48 31.59 18.17
N SER A 10 -54.38 31.21 19.06
CA SER A 10 -54.15 30.30 20.17
C SER A 10 -54.84 28.95 19.93
N PHE A 11 -54.12 27.86 20.12
CA PHE A 11 -54.59 26.50 19.87
C PHE A 11 -54.34 25.61 21.10
N LEU A 12 -55.24 24.67 21.36
CA LEU A 12 -55.00 23.60 22.33
C LEU A 12 -54.58 22.36 21.55
N VAL A 13 -53.37 21.88 21.79
CA VAL A 13 -52.74 20.81 21.01
C VAL A 13 -52.72 19.52 21.83
N TYR A 14 -53.22 18.45 21.21
CA TYR A 14 -53.21 17.09 21.75
C TYR A 14 -52.19 16.27 20.96
N HIS A 15 -51.30 15.56 21.65
CA HIS A 15 -50.32 14.68 21.00
C HIS A 15 -49.97 13.51 21.92
N ASN A 16 -49.80 12.31 21.36
CA ASN A 16 -49.55 11.08 22.13
C ASN A 16 -48.23 11.12 22.92
N CYS A 17 -47.28 11.97 22.53
CA CYS A 17 -46.02 12.17 23.24
C CYS A 17 -46.10 13.25 24.33
N LEU A 18 -47.17 14.04 24.41
CA LEU A 18 -47.34 15.06 25.44
C LEU A 18 -48.14 14.45 26.62
N PRO A 19 -47.67 14.60 27.87
CA PRO A 19 -48.35 13.99 29.02
C PRO A 19 -49.71 14.63 29.30
N ILE A 20 -49.91 15.90 28.88
CA ILE A 20 -51.17 16.63 28.93
C ILE A 20 -51.28 17.57 27.70
N PRO A 21 -52.49 18.04 27.35
CA PRO A 21 -52.67 19.01 26.26
C PRO A 21 -51.91 20.32 26.55
N VAL A 22 -51.32 20.90 25.51
CA VAL A 22 -50.53 22.14 25.60
C VAL A 22 -51.22 23.25 24.82
N THR A 23 -51.38 24.42 25.43
CA THR A 23 -51.85 25.62 24.72
C THR A 23 -50.67 26.24 23.98
N ILE A 24 -50.81 26.47 22.67
CA ILE A 24 -49.80 27.12 21.83
C ILE A 24 -50.42 28.36 21.19
N SER A 25 -49.86 29.52 21.46
CA SER A 25 -50.23 30.80 20.85
C SER A 25 -49.16 31.23 19.86
N ILE A 26 -49.55 31.43 18.61
CA ILE A 26 -48.68 31.88 17.52
C ILE A 26 -48.89 33.38 17.33
N VAL A 27 -47.82 34.16 17.27
CA VAL A 27 -47.85 35.63 17.26
C VAL A 27 -47.23 36.20 15.97
N HIS A 28 -47.88 37.21 15.40
CA HIS A 28 -47.30 38.11 14.43
C HIS A 28 -47.72 39.55 14.75
N ALA A 29 -46.89 40.23 15.53
CA ALA A 29 -47.17 41.53 16.10
C ALA A 29 -46.94 42.67 15.10
N TRP A 30 -47.72 43.73 15.19
CA TRP A 30 -47.51 44.95 14.41
C TRP A 30 -46.28 45.75 14.92
N CYS A 31 -45.76 46.61 14.05
CA CYS A 31 -44.47 47.28 14.28
C CYS A 31 -44.52 48.40 15.32
N THR A 32 -45.68 49.03 15.55
CA THR A 32 -45.82 50.16 16.49
C THR A 32 -46.25 49.71 17.89
N ARG A 33 -45.88 50.51 18.90
CA ARG A 33 -46.10 50.17 20.31
C ARG A 33 -47.59 50.22 20.66
N GLU A 34 -48.30 51.22 20.18
CA GLU A 34 -49.72 51.45 20.45
C GLU A 34 -50.55 50.28 19.92
N GLU A 35 -50.21 49.78 18.73
CA GLU A 35 -50.88 48.67 18.06
C GLU A 35 -50.65 47.31 18.74
N ARG A 36 -49.48 47.09 19.35
CA ARG A 36 -49.19 45.85 20.10
C ARG A 36 -49.94 45.73 21.42
N ARG A 37 -50.45 46.81 22.01
CA ARG A 37 -51.24 46.75 23.25
C ARG A 37 -52.51 45.91 23.10
N ALA A 38 -53.11 45.91 21.91
CA ALA A 38 -54.26 45.07 21.59
C ALA A 38 -53.89 43.58 21.58
N LEU A 39 -52.70 43.23 21.08
CA LEU A 39 -52.14 41.88 21.12
C LEU A 39 -51.91 41.39 22.56
N TRP A 40 -51.27 42.20 23.41
CA TRP A 40 -51.02 41.85 24.82
C TRP A 40 -52.33 41.55 25.57
N SER A 41 -53.33 42.40 25.37
CA SER A 41 -54.66 42.22 25.96
C SER A 41 -55.36 40.98 25.42
N GLY A 42 -55.15 40.64 24.14
CA GLY A 42 -55.66 39.42 23.52
C GLY A 42 -55.03 38.16 24.09
N LEU A 43 -53.71 38.10 24.17
CA LEU A 43 -52.99 36.96 24.73
C LEU A 43 -53.30 36.76 26.22
N LEU A 44 -53.49 37.82 27.01
CA LEU A 44 -53.88 37.70 28.42
C LEU A 44 -55.30 37.12 28.60
N ARG A 45 -56.22 37.36 27.66
CA ARG A 45 -57.54 36.69 27.67
C ARG A 45 -57.45 35.21 27.33
N ASP A 46 -56.50 34.85 26.46
CA ASP A 46 -56.26 33.47 26.02
C ASP A 46 -55.37 32.67 27.00
N LYS A 47 -54.85 33.32 28.05
CA LYS A 47 -54.01 32.69 29.07
C LYS A 47 -54.77 31.54 29.74
N PRO A 48 -54.25 30.29 29.71
CA PRO A 48 -54.91 29.18 30.37
C PRO A 48 -54.84 29.34 31.89
N LEU A 49 -55.96 29.07 32.58
CA LEU A 49 -56.04 29.07 34.05
C LEU A 49 -55.15 27.99 34.68
N HIS A 50 -55.06 26.82 34.04
CA HIS A 50 -54.23 25.70 34.43
C HIS A 50 -53.61 25.03 33.19
N GLY A 51 -52.34 24.63 33.29
CA GLY A 51 -51.64 23.88 32.24
C GLY A 51 -50.55 24.65 31.49
N PRO A 52 -49.75 23.92 30.67
CA PRO A 52 -48.59 24.44 29.95
C PRO A 52 -49.03 25.34 28.78
N TRP A 53 -48.39 26.51 28.69
CA TRP A 53 -48.63 27.49 27.65
C TRP A 53 -47.32 27.90 26.97
N LEU A 54 -47.30 27.81 25.64
CA LEU A 54 -46.21 28.26 24.79
C LEU A 54 -46.71 29.41 23.92
N VAL A 55 -46.00 30.53 23.91
CA VAL A 55 -46.33 31.71 23.08
C VAL A 55 -45.13 32.04 22.20
N GLY A 56 -45.24 31.88 20.88
CA GLY A 56 -44.09 32.04 19.98
C GLY A 56 -44.41 32.69 18.65
N GLY A 57 -43.44 33.42 18.09
CA GLY A 57 -43.59 34.08 16.79
C GLY A 57 -42.80 35.39 16.72
N ASP A 58 -43.19 36.26 15.79
CA ASP A 58 -42.58 37.57 15.58
C ASP A 58 -43.30 38.62 16.45
N PHE A 59 -42.60 39.15 17.45
CA PHE A 59 -43.14 40.14 18.38
C PHE A 59 -42.81 41.58 17.99
N ASN A 60 -42.01 41.78 16.94
CA ASN A 60 -41.56 43.11 16.47
C ASN A 60 -41.03 44.05 17.57
N VAL A 61 -40.49 43.48 18.65
CA VAL A 61 -39.95 44.19 19.82
C VAL A 61 -38.60 43.62 20.22
N VAL A 62 -37.72 44.51 20.68
CA VAL A 62 -36.39 44.21 21.20
C VAL A 62 -36.38 44.61 22.67
N VAL A 63 -35.81 43.80 23.57
CA VAL A 63 -35.82 44.08 25.01
C VAL A 63 -34.52 44.74 25.44
N GLU A 64 -33.38 44.24 24.96
CA GLU A 64 -32.06 44.69 25.36
C GLU A 64 -31.32 45.46 24.26
N THR A 65 -30.40 46.35 24.64
CA THR A 65 -29.57 47.08 23.67
C THR A 65 -28.67 46.15 22.84
N GLY A 66 -28.27 45.01 23.39
CA GLY A 66 -27.47 43.99 22.70
C GLY A 66 -28.21 43.20 21.63
N GLU A 67 -29.54 43.22 21.64
CA GLU A 67 -30.40 42.50 20.70
C GLU A 67 -30.64 43.27 19.39
N LYS A 68 -29.95 44.40 19.20
CA LYS A 68 -29.89 45.16 17.94
C LYS A 68 -28.45 45.51 17.58
N LYS A 69 -28.06 45.26 16.33
CA LYS A 69 -26.73 45.62 15.79
C LYS A 69 -26.88 46.45 14.50
N GLY A 70 -26.27 47.65 14.49
CA GLY A 70 -26.34 48.59 13.36
C GLY A 70 -27.50 49.59 13.43
N GLY A 71 -27.36 50.72 12.75
CA GLY A 71 -28.30 51.86 12.82
C GLY A 71 -28.25 52.62 14.15
N LEU A 72 -29.27 53.44 14.42
CA LEU A 72 -29.39 54.19 15.69
C LEU A 72 -29.63 53.24 16.88
N PRO A 73 -29.11 53.53 18.09
CA PRO A 73 -29.38 52.75 19.30
C PRO A 73 -30.88 52.59 19.58
N PHE A 74 -31.29 51.44 20.12
CA PHE A 74 -32.69 51.20 20.51
C PHE A 74 -32.95 51.74 21.93
N PRO A 75 -33.96 52.61 22.14
CA PRO A 75 -34.35 53.06 23.48
C PRO A 75 -35.14 51.99 24.24
N CYS A 76 -34.65 51.55 25.41
CA CYS A 76 -35.33 50.54 26.24
C CYS A 76 -36.72 50.96 26.72
N SER A 77 -37.07 52.26 26.71
CA SER A 77 -38.43 52.72 27.05
C SER A 77 -39.52 52.21 26.09
N LEU A 78 -39.13 51.73 24.90
CA LEU A 78 -40.03 51.16 23.89
C LEU A 78 -40.34 49.67 24.07
N SER A 79 -39.71 48.98 25.04
CA SER A 79 -39.94 47.57 25.35
C SER A 79 -40.73 47.33 26.65
N LEU A 80 -41.02 48.40 27.41
CA LEU A 80 -41.69 48.33 28.71
C LEU A 80 -43.05 47.63 28.65
N ASP A 81 -43.85 47.89 27.61
CA ASP A 81 -45.17 47.26 27.45
C ASP A 81 -45.10 45.75 27.20
N PHE A 82 -44.02 45.29 26.55
CA PHE A 82 -43.78 43.86 26.34
C PHE A 82 -43.31 43.18 27.63
N LEU A 83 -42.45 43.83 28.42
CA LEU A 83 -42.02 43.33 29.72
C LEU A 83 -43.18 43.27 30.73
N ASP A 84 -44.02 44.30 30.76
CA ASP A 84 -45.24 44.33 31.58
C ASP A 84 -46.21 43.20 31.20
N PHE A 85 -46.34 42.93 29.90
CA PHE A 85 -47.10 41.78 29.40
C PHE A 85 -46.50 40.45 29.86
N MET A 86 -45.19 40.23 29.68
CA MET A 86 -44.52 38.99 30.11
C MET A 86 -44.70 38.75 31.62
N SER A 87 -44.56 39.81 32.42
CA SER A 87 -44.78 39.75 33.86
C SER A 87 -46.23 39.43 34.21
N SER A 88 -47.20 40.09 33.57
CA SER A 88 -48.64 39.88 33.82
C SER A 88 -49.11 38.49 33.35
N ALA A 89 -48.49 37.97 32.29
CA ALA A 89 -48.77 36.66 31.73
C ALA A 89 -48.03 35.52 32.46
N GLU A 90 -47.08 35.84 33.35
CA GLU A 90 -46.16 34.89 34.02
C GLU A 90 -45.36 34.05 33.00
N LEU A 91 -44.94 34.72 31.93
CA LEU A 91 -44.20 34.12 30.83
C LEU A 91 -42.72 34.50 30.93
N PHE A 92 -41.86 33.51 30.71
CA PHE A 92 -40.41 33.67 30.69
C PHE A 92 -39.86 33.28 29.31
N ASP A 93 -38.74 33.88 28.93
CA ASP A 93 -38.03 33.51 27.69
C ASP A 93 -37.51 32.06 27.81
N ALA A 94 -37.82 31.24 26.81
CA ALA A 94 -37.36 29.85 26.72
C ALA A 94 -35.83 29.74 26.58
N GLY A 95 -35.16 30.85 26.23
CA GLY A 95 -33.77 30.87 25.82
C GLY A 95 -33.60 30.25 24.43
N PHE A 96 -32.41 30.41 23.86
CA PHE A 96 -32.13 29.94 22.50
C PHE A 96 -30.67 29.51 22.32
N SER A 97 -30.43 28.83 21.20
CA SER A 97 -29.12 28.45 20.68
C SER A 97 -29.01 28.89 19.21
N GLY A 98 -27.81 29.24 18.74
CA GLY A 98 -27.59 29.81 17.40
C GLY A 98 -27.47 31.34 17.39
N SER A 99 -27.73 31.96 16.24
CA SER A 99 -27.54 33.41 15.99
C SER A 99 -28.29 34.27 17.01
N SER A 100 -27.63 35.28 17.59
CA SER A 100 -28.27 36.20 18.55
C SER A 100 -29.34 37.11 17.92
N PHE A 101 -29.38 37.19 16.58
CA PHE A 101 -30.33 37.99 15.83
C PHE A 101 -31.20 37.12 14.94
N THR A 102 -32.52 37.24 15.07
CA THR A 102 -33.47 36.49 14.24
C THR A 102 -33.75 37.22 12.92
N TRP A 103 -33.69 38.55 12.89
CA TRP A 103 -33.99 39.38 11.71
C TRP A 103 -32.78 40.17 11.17
N CYS A 104 -32.71 40.36 9.84
CA CYS A 104 -31.74 41.20 9.15
C CYS A 104 -32.35 41.93 7.94
N ASN A 105 -32.06 43.22 7.78
CA ASN A 105 -32.49 43.98 6.61
C ASN A 105 -31.75 43.62 5.29
N ASN A 106 -30.83 42.66 5.31
CA ASN A 106 -30.02 42.16 4.19
C ASN A 106 -29.23 43.22 3.39
N ARG A 107 -29.09 44.46 3.90
CA ARG A 107 -28.29 45.52 3.26
C ARG A 107 -26.80 45.29 3.45
N LEU A 108 -25.96 45.86 2.59
CA LEU A 108 -24.49 45.72 2.66
C LEU A 108 -23.84 46.83 3.51
N GLY A 109 -22.68 46.52 4.10
CA GLY A 109 -21.84 47.49 4.82
C GLY A 109 -22.51 48.11 6.05
N ARG A 110 -22.25 49.41 6.29
CA ARG A 110 -22.73 50.15 7.47
C ARG A 110 -24.25 50.32 7.54
N ALA A 111 -24.97 50.06 6.45
CA ALA A 111 -26.44 50.12 6.39
C ALA A 111 -27.12 48.81 6.86
N ARG A 112 -26.33 47.77 7.19
CA ARG A 112 -26.85 46.49 7.68
C ARG A 112 -27.35 46.63 9.12
N ILE A 113 -28.59 46.19 9.36
CA ILE A 113 -29.22 46.20 10.67
C ILE A 113 -29.68 44.78 11.00
N TRP A 114 -29.34 44.32 12.20
CA TRP A 114 -29.76 43.05 12.78
C TRP A 114 -30.60 43.30 14.02
N LYS A 115 -31.64 42.49 14.23
CA LYS A 115 -32.50 42.55 15.42
C LYS A 115 -32.91 41.14 15.88
N ARG A 116 -33.17 40.94 17.16
CA ARG A 116 -33.93 39.80 17.68
C ARG A 116 -35.40 40.20 17.81
N LEU A 117 -36.25 39.70 16.91
CA LEU A 117 -37.68 40.03 16.86
C LEU A 117 -38.56 38.81 17.15
N ASP A 118 -38.04 37.61 16.93
CA ASP A 118 -38.76 36.36 17.09
C ASP A 118 -38.47 35.74 18.46
N TRP A 119 -39.51 35.45 19.22
CA TRP A 119 -39.42 34.95 20.60
C TRP A 119 -40.24 33.67 20.78
N LEU A 120 -39.84 32.85 21.75
CA LEU A 120 -40.66 31.80 22.31
C LEU A 120 -40.69 31.97 23.83
N LEU A 121 -41.89 32.16 24.36
CA LEU A 121 -42.15 32.38 25.77
C LEU A 121 -42.94 31.20 26.34
N LEU A 122 -42.71 30.89 27.62
CA LEU A 122 -43.35 29.77 28.31
C LEU A 122 -43.70 30.10 29.75
N ASN A 123 -44.76 29.49 30.28
CA ASN A 123 -45.15 29.60 31.69
C ASN A 123 -44.52 28.47 32.54
N ALA A 124 -44.55 28.63 33.87
CA ALA A 124 -43.96 27.66 34.80
C ALA A 124 -44.52 26.24 34.64
N SER A 125 -45.82 26.11 34.34
CA SER A 125 -46.51 24.83 34.14
C SER A 125 -45.88 23.95 33.04
N CYS A 126 -45.15 24.52 32.07
CA CYS A 126 -44.39 23.77 31.07
C CYS A 126 -43.30 22.89 31.71
N TYR A 127 -42.63 23.38 32.75
CA TYR A 127 -41.61 22.62 33.47
C TYR A 127 -42.20 21.53 34.38
N ASP A 128 -43.33 21.84 35.02
CA ASP A 128 -43.99 20.93 35.97
C ASP A 128 -44.45 19.62 35.31
N VAL A 129 -44.77 19.66 34.02
CA VAL A 129 -45.15 18.47 33.24
C VAL A 129 -43.99 17.82 32.49
N GLY A 130 -42.75 18.22 32.78
CA GLY A 130 -41.54 17.60 32.24
C GLY A 130 -41.28 17.90 30.76
N LEU A 131 -41.85 18.98 30.21
CA LEU A 131 -41.53 19.42 28.85
C LEU A 131 -40.18 20.15 28.86
N ALA A 132 -39.12 19.45 28.47
CA ALA A 132 -37.83 20.08 28.24
C ALA A 132 -37.85 20.76 26.86
N VAL A 133 -38.16 22.07 26.87
CA VAL A 133 -38.21 22.91 25.68
C VAL A 133 -36.84 23.54 25.40
N SER A 134 -36.36 23.42 24.17
CA SER A 134 -35.18 24.13 23.68
C SER A 134 -35.44 24.76 22.32
N VAL A 135 -34.93 25.97 22.11
CA VAL A 135 -35.11 26.73 20.86
C VAL A 135 -33.78 26.87 20.14
N SER A 136 -33.79 26.70 18.82
CA SER A 136 -32.63 26.94 17.96
C SER A 136 -32.99 27.89 16.82
N HIS A 137 -32.21 28.95 16.64
CA HIS A 137 -32.35 29.89 15.52
C HIS A 137 -31.67 29.27 14.28
N LEU A 138 -32.45 28.87 13.29
CA LEU A 138 -31.95 28.27 12.05
C LEU A 138 -31.40 29.34 11.08
N ALA A 139 -30.59 28.90 10.12
CA ALA A 139 -30.03 29.81 9.12
C ALA A 139 -31.10 30.47 8.24
N ARG A 140 -30.92 31.76 7.95
CA ARG A 140 -31.71 32.55 6.99
C ARG A 140 -31.43 32.08 5.56
N ASP A 141 -32.44 31.57 4.85
CA ASP A 141 -32.36 31.27 3.41
C ASP A 141 -33.75 31.31 2.76
N PRO A 142 -34.06 32.22 1.81
CA PRO A 142 -33.54 33.56 1.55
C PRO A 142 -34.26 34.66 2.38
N SER A 143 -34.94 34.28 3.46
CA SER A 143 -35.73 35.19 4.31
C SER A 143 -34.88 36.21 5.08
N ASP A 144 -35.47 37.36 5.41
CA ASP A 144 -34.94 38.32 6.37
C ASP A 144 -35.08 37.83 7.83
N HIS A 145 -35.95 36.85 8.10
CA HIS A 145 -36.10 36.18 9.40
C HIS A 145 -35.43 34.78 9.45
N SER A 146 -34.94 34.44 10.63
CA SER A 146 -34.38 33.12 10.97
C SER A 146 -35.50 32.23 11.49
N PRO A 147 -35.75 31.05 10.89
CA PRO A 147 -36.77 30.14 11.42
C PRO A 147 -36.44 29.69 12.86
N LEU A 148 -37.42 29.72 13.76
CA LEU A 148 -37.29 29.17 15.11
C LEU A 148 -37.61 27.67 15.09
N LEU A 149 -36.63 26.83 15.44
CA LEU A 149 -36.86 25.39 15.66
C LEU A 149 -37.12 25.14 17.14
N LEU A 150 -38.36 24.83 17.47
CA LEU A 150 -38.78 24.34 18.78
C LEU A 150 -38.53 22.83 18.86
N SER A 151 -37.66 22.40 19.78
CA SER A 151 -37.47 20.99 20.12
C SER A 151 -37.98 20.71 21.53
N VAL A 152 -38.91 19.76 21.65
CA VAL A 152 -39.49 19.32 22.92
C VAL A 152 -38.97 17.91 23.20
N LYS A 153 -38.08 17.77 24.19
CA LYS A 153 -37.59 16.46 24.61
C LYS A 153 -38.51 15.91 25.69
N THR A 154 -39.24 14.84 25.35
CA THR A 154 -39.87 13.97 26.34
C THR A 154 -38.78 13.04 26.89
N ARG A 155 -38.91 12.63 28.16
CA ARG A 155 -37.83 12.00 28.94
C ARG A 155 -37.37 10.61 28.44
N GLU A 156 -37.78 10.15 27.26
CA GLU A 156 -37.60 8.78 26.76
C GLU A 156 -36.74 8.60 25.48
N GLU A 157 -35.98 9.60 25.01
CA GLU A 157 -35.06 9.37 23.89
C GLU A 157 -33.61 9.15 24.35
N GLY A 158 -33.35 7.91 24.75
CA GLY A 158 -32.01 7.41 25.01
C GLY A 158 -31.78 6.06 24.33
N LYS A 159 -31.81 5.99 22.99
CA LYS A 159 -31.36 4.78 22.29
C LYS A 159 -29.86 4.58 22.61
N PRO A 160 -29.46 3.52 23.33
CA PRO A 160 -28.08 3.37 23.75
C PRO A 160 -27.20 3.06 22.54
N LEU A 161 -26.16 3.87 22.32
CA LEU A 161 -25.16 3.62 21.30
C LEU A 161 -24.52 2.22 21.50
N PRO A 162 -24.24 1.48 20.40
CA PRO A 162 -23.58 0.19 20.51
C PRO A 162 -22.21 0.33 21.15
N PHE A 163 -21.85 -0.62 22.00
CA PHE A 163 -20.54 -0.66 22.64
C PHE A 163 -19.43 -0.79 21.60
N ARG A 164 -18.33 -0.04 21.81
CA ARG A 164 -17.14 -0.11 20.98
C ARG A 164 -15.89 -0.12 21.86
N PHE A 165 -15.02 -1.08 21.62
CA PHE A 165 -13.72 -1.18 22.26
C PHE A 165 -12.82 -0.04 21.78
N ILE A 166 -12.22 0.68 22.72
CA ILE A 166 -11.30 1.78 22.42
C ILE A 166 -9.88 1.25 22.54
N ASN A 167 -9.14 1.24 21.41
CA ASN A 167 -7.78 0.68 21.37
C ASN A 167 -6.82 1.36 22.39
N ALA A 168 -7.06 2.62 22.73
CA ALA A 168 -6.31 3.34 23.76
C ALA A 168 -6.39 2.70 25.15
N TRP A 169 -7.44 1.94 25.48
CA TRP A 169 -7.52 1.24 26.78
C TRP A 169 -6.36 0.26 27.00
N THR A 170 -5.79 -0.28 25.92
CA THR A 170 -4.62 -1.18 25.99
C THR A 170 -3.34 -0.52 26.47
N THR A 171 -3.27 0.82 26.54
CA THR A 171 -2.08 1.55 27.00
C THR A 171 -2.10 1.88 28.49
N TYR A 172 -3.17 1.54 29.22
CA TYR A 172 -3.32 1.89 30.64
C TYR A 172 -2.95 0.74 31.57
N ALA A 173 -2.10 1.05 32.56
CA ALA A 173 -1.77 0.14 33.65
C ALA A 173 -3.05 -0.20 34.44
N GLY A 174 -3.34 -1.50 34.62
CA GLY A 174 -4.55 -2.00 35.29
C GLY A 174 -5.67 -2.49 34.36
N PHE A 175 -5.67 -2.15 33.06
CA PHE A 175 -6.68 -2.67 32.14
C PHE A 175 -6.58 -4.19 31.95
N ARG A 176 -5.35 -4.73 31.94
CA ARG A 176 -5.09 -6.17 31.84
C ARG A 176 -5.71 -6.94 33.02
N ASP A 177 -5.66 -6.38 34.23
CA ASP A 177 -6.19 -7.02 35.44
C ASP A 177 -7.71 -7.10 35.41
N VAL A 178 -8.39 -6.10 34.83
CA VAL A 178 -9.84 -6.14 34.58
C VAL A 178 -10.19 -7.28 33.62
N VAL A 179 -9.42 -7.44 32.55
CA VAL A 179 -9.63 -8.55 31.60
C VAL A 179 -9.41 -9.88 32.30
N GLN A 180 -8.32 -10.04 33.04
CA GLN A 180 -7.97 -11.28 33.72
C GLN A 180 -9.00 -11.69 34.79
N SER A 181 -9.37 -10.76 35.67
CA SER A 181 -10.37 -11.00 36.74
C SER A 181 -11.76 -11.33 36.19
N SER A 182 -12.17 -10.69 35.09
CA SER A 182 -13.44 -10.99 34.41
C SER A 182 -13.41 -12.36 33.71
N TRP A 183 -12.29 -12.71 33.07
CA TRP A 183 -12.17 -13.90 32.21
C TRP A 183 -11.96 -15.21 32.99
N GLN A 184 -11.35 -15.14 34.18
CA GLN A 184 -11.12 -16.29 35.08
C GLN A 184 -12.39 -16.79 35.78
N GLN A 185 -13.47 -16.02 35.76
CA GLN A 185 -14.74 -16.46 36.33
C GLN A 185 -15.32 -17.65 35.54
N GLY A 186 -15.80 -18.65 36.28
CA GLY A 186 -16.40 -19.86 35.72
C GLY A 186 -17.54 -19.56 34.74
N CYS A 187 -17.63 -20.38 33.69
CA CYS A 187 -18.71 -20.35 32.71
C CYS A 187 -18.88 -21.76 32.14
N SER A 188 -20.12 -22.25 32.06
CA SER A 188 -20.48 -23.53 31.44
C SER A 188 -21.17 -23.32 30.11
N GLY A 189 -21.06 -24.30 29.21
CA GLY A 189 -21.69 -24.27 27.88
C GLY A 189 -20.76 -24.81 26.80
N SER A 190 -21.18 -24.71 25.56
CA SER A 190 -20.31 -25.02 24.42
C SER A 190 -19.15 -24.01 24.32
N PRO A 191 -18.03 -24.35 23.64
CA PRO A 191 -16.90 -23.44 23.49
C PRO A 191 -17.28 -22.04 22.97
N PHE A 192 -18.20 -21.95 22.00
CA PHE A 192 -18.71 -20.65 21.54
C PHE A 192 -19.55 -19.93 22.60
N GLN A 193 -20.41 -20.66 23.34
CA GLN A 193 -21.21 -20.07 24.42
C GLN A 193 -20.32 -19.50 25.53
N ILE A 194 -19.25 -20.21 25.89
CA ILE A 194 -18.27 -19.76 26.88
C ILE A 194 -17.65 -18.43 26.44
N VAL A 195 -17.13 -18.35 25.21
CA VAL A 195 -16.52 -17.12 24.68
C VAL A 195 -17.54 -15.97 24.65
N CYS A 196 -18.75 -16.21 24.12
CA CYS A 196 -19.80 -15.19 24.05
C CYS A 196 -20.22 -14.66 25.43
N SER A 197 -20.37 -15.55 26.41
CA SER A 197 -20.74 -15.18 27.79
C SER A 197 -19.63 -14.39 28.47
N LYS A 198 -18.36 -14.83 28.32
CA LYS A 198 -17.19 -14.10 28.85
C LYS A 198 -17.03 -12.72 28.22
N LEU A 199 -17.18 -12.57 26.90
CA LEU A 199 -17.16 -11.26 26.23
C LEU A 199 -18.31 -10.36 26.68
N THR A 200 -19.51 -10.91 26.89
CA THR A 200 -20.67 -10.12 27.34
C THR A 200 -20.47 -9.58 28.75
N ARG A 201 -19.96 -10.41 29.65
CA ARG A 201 -19.60 -10.03 31.01
C ARG A 201 -18.46 -9.01 31.02
N LEU A 202 -17.38 -9.27 30.29
CA LEU A 202 -16.25 -8.35 30.16
C LEU A 202 -16.69 -6.98 29.64
N LYS A 203 -17.64 -6.92 28.71
CA LYS A 203 -18.21 -5.66 28.22
C LYS A 203 -18.88 -4.85 29.34
N ALA A 204 -19.58 -5.50 30.27
CA ALA A 204 -20.15 -4.83 31.43
C ALA A 204 -19.05 -4.32 32.38
N ASP A 205 -18.03 -5.15 32.65
CA ASP A 205 -16.90 -4.78 33.51
C ASP A 205 -16.07 -3.63 32.94
N ILE A 206 -15.83 -3.62 31.62
CA ILE A 206 -15.16 -2.53 30.90
C ILE A 206 -16.00 -1.25 30.98
N LYS A 207 -17.32 -1.32 30.79
CA LYS A 207 -18.19 -0.13 30.92
C LYS A 207 -18.10 0.45 32.33
N GLY A 208 -18.15 -0.40 33.36
CA GLY A 208 -17.98 0.00 34.76
C GLY A 208 -16.60 0.59 35.03
N TRP A 209 -15.53 -0.07 34.59
CA TRP A 209 -14.15 0.40 34.73
C TRP A 209 -13.92 1.73 34.00
N ASN A 210 -14.37 1.87 32.75
CA ASN A 210 -14.23 3.09 31.98
C ASN A 210 -14.94 4.28 32.66
N LYS A 211 -16.16 4.05 33.19
CA LYS A 211 -16.90 5.06 33.95
C LYS A 211 -16.14 5.49 35.22
N ARG A 212 -15.50 4.55 35.93
CA ARG A 212 -14.69 4.83 37.14
C ARG A 212 -13.37 5.54 36.83
N CYS A 213 -12.64 5.09 35.80
CA CYS A 213 -11.29 5.56 35.51
C CYS A 213 -11.23 6.84 34.66
N PHE A 214 -12.20 7.05 33.76
CA PHE A 214 -12.15 8.16 32.80
C PHE A 214 -13.42 9.03 32.79
N GLY A 215 -14.44 8.69 33.57
CA GLY A 215 -15.74 9.35 33.49
C GLY A 215 -16.42 9.16 32.12
N ASN A 216 -17.29 10.10 31.73
CA ASN A 216 -17.97 10.05 30.44
C ASN A 216 -17.05 10.60 29.32
N ILE A 217 -16.18 9.76 28.75
CA ILE A 217 -15.26 10.10 27.65
C ILE A 217 -15.99 10.73 26.44
N PHE A 218 -17.30 10.50 26.27
CA PHE A 218 -18.12 11.15 25.23
C PHE A 218 -18.36 12.65 25.48
N ALA A 219 -17.87 13.22 26.59
CA ALA A 219 -17.69 14.66 26.74
C ALA A 219 -16.75 15.28 25.68
N ASN A 220 -15.89 14.48 25.02
CA ASN A 220 -15.11 14.95 23.87
C ASN A 220 -15.95 15.19 22.60
N SER A 221 -17.12 14.54 22.47
CA SER A 221 -18.09 14.86 21.40
C SER A 221 -18.71 16.24 21.63
N ARG A 222 -18.95 16.60 22.90
CA ARG A 222 -19.35 17.96 23.30
C ARG A 222 -18.27 19.00 23.02
N ARG A 223 -16.98 18.68 23.15
CA ARG A 223 -15.89 19.59 22.73
C ARG A 223 -15.81 19.81 21.21
N ALA A 224 -16.28 18.84 20.42
CA ALA A 224 -16.39 18.99 18.98
C ALA A 224 -17.63 19.83 18.59
N GLU A 225 -18.74 19.71 19.33
CA GLU A 225 -19.88 20.64 19.26
C GLU A 225 -19.48 22.06 19.71
N GLU A 226 -18.69 22.21 20.77
CA GLU A 226 -18.13 23.48 21.21
C GLU A 226 -17.19 24.09 20.15
N ALA A 227 -16.47 23.27 19.38
CA ALA A 227 -15.64 23.75 18.26
C ALA A 227 -16.47 24.22 17.04
N VAL A 228 -17.70 23.72 16.88
CA VAL A 228 -18.67 24.21 15.89
C VAL A 228 -19.23 25.56 16.35
N LEU A 229 -19.60 25.68 17.63
CA LEU A 229 -19.97 26.95 18.29
C LEU A 229 -18.86 28.02 18.19
N GLU A 230 -17.60 27.62 18.32
CA GLU A 230 -16.45 28.52 18.20
C GLU A 230 -16.21 28.98 16.74
N ALA A 231 -16.57 28.15 15.76
CA ALA A 231 -16.56 28.53 14.35
C ALA A 231 -17.73 29.47 13.99
N GLU A 232 -18.89 29.30 14.65
CA GLU A 232 -20.05 30.20 14.54
C GLU A 232 -19.73 31.61 15.07
N LYS A 233 -19.06 31.72 16.21
CA LYS A 233 -18.60 33.01 16.77
C LYS A 233 -17.69 33.80 15.82
N ARG A 234 -16.77 33.11 15.13
CA ARG A 234 -15.86 33.76 14.16
C ARG A 234 -16.58 34.29 12.91
N VAL A 235 -17.68 33.67 12.52
CA VAL A 235 -18.55 34.16 11.43
C VAL A 235 -19.22 35.48 11.83
N GLU A 236 -19.65 35.60 13.10
CA GLU A 236 -20.29 36.82 13.63
C GLU A 236 -19.31 38.00 13.82
N GLU A 237 -18.02 37.72 14.02
CA GLU A 237 -16.97 38.72 14.24
C GLU A 237 -16.28 39.18 12.93
N GLU A 238 -16.01 38.28 11.97
CA GLU A 238 -15.14 38.60 10.82
C GLU A 238 -15.86 38.74 9.46
N GLY A 239 -17.08 38.21 9.29
CA GLY A 239 -17.89 38.42 8.07
C GLY A 239 -17.24 37.97 6.75
N SER A 240 -16.34 36.97 6.78
CA SER A 240 -15.62 36.46 5.62
C SER A 240 -16.37 35.35 4.86
N SER A 241 -16.32 35.40 3.53
CA SER A 241 -16.83 34.36 2.60
C SER A 241 -16.35 32.94 2.92
N ASP A 242 -15.14 32.80 3.49
CA ASP A 242 -14.50 31.52 3.83
C ASP A 242 -15.12 30.85 5.08
N ALA A 243 -15.64 31.66 6.01
CA ALA A 243 -16.25 31.18 7.25
C ALA A 243 -17.69 30.69 7.00
N GLN A 244 -18.39 31.34 6.08
CA GLN A 244 -19.73 30.99 5.63
C GLN A 244 -19.76 29.66 4.87
N GLU A 245 -18.77 29.42 3.99
CA GLU A 245 -18.62 28.17 3.24
C GLU A 245 -18.27 26.96 4.14
N SER A 246 -17.58 27.20 5.26
CA SER A 246 -17.18 26.16 6.22
C SER A 246 -18.36 25.69 7.08
N LEU A 247 -19.25 26.62 7.47
CA LEU A 247 -20.52 26.31 8.15
C LEU A 247 -21.51 25.59 7.21
N GLN A 248 -21.53 25.97 5.93
CA GLN A 248 -22.38 25.34 4.91
C GLN A 248 -22.00 23.87 4.66
N ARG A 249 -20.71 23.51 4.74
CA ARG A 249 -20.27 22.11 4.62
C ARG A 249 -20.65 21.26 5.84
N ALA A 250 -20.62 21.84 7.04
CA ALA A 250 -21.00 21.13 8.27
C ALA A 250 -22.52 20.86 8.35
N ASN A 251 -23.35 21.83 7.91
CA ASN A 251 -24.81 21.68 7.90
C ASN A 251 -25.35 20.78 6.77
N VAL A 252 -24.67 20.73 5.62
CA VAL A 252 -24.99 19.80 4.52
C VAL A 252 -24.62 18.34 4.86
N GLU A 253 -23.67 18.12 5.78
CA GLU A 253 -23.36 16.77 6.27
C GLU A 253 -24.41 16.22 7.25
N TRP A 254 -25.23 17.07 7.89
CA TRP A 254 -26.18 16.67 8.93
C TRP A 254 -27.58 16.30 8.42
N ARG A 255 -28.04 16.83 7.26
CA ARG A 255 -29.36 16.51 6.68
C ARG A 255 -29.25 15.83 5.33
N ARG A 256 -29.49 14.52 5.27
CA ARG A 256 -29.66 13.78 4.01
C ARG A 256 -31.04 13.14 3.96
N CYS A 257 -31.97 13.76 3.24
CA CYS A 257 -33.22 13.11 2.83
C CYS A 257 -32.90 12.07 1.73
N LEU A 258 -33.64 10.97 1.68
CA LEU A 258 -33.49 9.92 0.65
C LEU A 258 -34.79 9.77 -0.13
N LEU A 259 -34.70 9.43 -1.42
CA LEU A 259 -35.86 9.08 -2.24
C LEU A 259 -36.20 7.60 -2.05
N ASP A 260 -37.48 7.29 -1.88
CA ASP A 260 -38.00 5.93 -1.91
C ASP A 260 -38.12 5.38 -3.35
N ASP A 261 -38.53 4.11 -3.49
CA ASP A 261 -38.71 3.43 -4.79
C ASP A 261 -39.83 4.06 -5.66
N GLN A 262 -40.67 4.92 -5.08
CA GLN A 262 -41.81 5.59 -5.73
C GLN A 262 -41.50 7.07 -6.07
N GLY A 263 -40.31 7.56 -5.66
CA GLY A 263 -39.83 8.92 -5.94
C GLY A 263 -40.21 9.96 -4.89
N TYR A 264 -40.70 9.56 -3.72
CA TYR A 264 -41.01 10.47 -2.61
C TYR A 264 -39.81 10.66 -1.68
N TRP A 265 -39.66 11.87 -1.13
CA TRP A 265 -38.62 12.18 -0.17
C TRP A 265 -38.99 11.68 1.22
N ILE A 266 -38.10 10.90 1.83
CA ILE A 266 -38.13 10.51 3.23
C ILE A 266 -37.12 11.38 3.99
N ASP A 267 -37.61 12.14 4.97
CA ASP A 267 -36.84 13.08 5.79
C ASP A 267 -36.71 12.66 7.26
N SER A 268 -37.52 11.70 7.74
CA SER A 268 -37.44 11.16 9.10
C SER A 268 -36.40 10.04 9.23
N GLU A 269 -35.62 10.06 10.32
CA GLU A 269 -34.58 9.04 10.60
C GLU A 269 -35.19 7.62 10.71
N GLU A 270 -36.40 7.52 11.23
CA GLU A 270 -37.13 6.26 11.37
C GLU A 270 -37.67 5.74 10.04
N GLY A 271 -38.18 6.63 9.18
CA GLY A 271 -38.56 6.29 7.82
C GLY A 271 -37.37 5.83 6.98
N ILE A 272 -36.24 6.54 7.09
CA ILE A 272 -34.98 6.16 6.42
C ILE A 272 -34.49 4.79 6.92
N GLY A 273 -34.60 4.53 8.24
CA GLY A 273 -34.28 3.24 8.85
C GLY A 273 -35.15 2.09 8.35
N ALA A 274 -36.47 2.28 8.30
CA ALA A 274 -37.40 1.28 7.81
C ALA A 274 -37.16 0.95 6.33
N GLU A 275 -36.96 1.98 5.51
CA GLU A 275 -36.70 1.82 4.07
C GLU A 275 -35.35 1.12 3.81
N ALA A 276 -34.32 1.44 4.60
CA ALA A 276 -33.04 0.72 4.53
C ALA A 276 -33.20 -0.78 4.81
N VAL A 277 -33.94 -1.14 5.86
CA VAL A 277 -34.23 -2.55 6.20
C VAL A 277 -34.98 -3.24 5.07
N ARG A 278 -36.03 -2.60 4.52
CA ARG A 278 -36.81 -3.14 3.40
C ARG A 278 -35.92 -3.40 2.18
N TYR A 279 -35.13 -2.42 1.77
CA TYR A 279 -34.24 -2.50 0.63
C TYR A 279 -33.20 -3.64 0.77
N PHE A 280 -32.49 -3.70 1.90
CA PHE A 280 -31.45 -4.72 2.11
C PHE A 280 -32.03 -6.11 2.35
N SER A 281 -33.16 -6.23 3.05
CA SER A 281 -33.85 -7.52 3.21
C SER A 281 -34.26 -8.11 1.85
N SER A 282 -34.80 -7.28 0.96
CA SER A 282 -35.13 -7.70 -0.41
C SER A 282 -33.88 -8.08 -1.22
N LEU A 283 -32.82 -7.27 -1.15
CA LEU A 283 -31.56 -7.53 -1.87
C LEU A 283 -30.95 -8.89 -1.48
N PHE A 284 -30.99 -9.26 -0.20
CA PHE A 284 -30.43 -10.52 0.30
C PHE A 284 -31.42 -11.69 0.34
N SER A 285 -32.61 -11.54 -0.26
CA SER A 285 -33.58 -12.62 -0.42
C SER A 285 -33.29 -13.44 -1.67
N ALA A 286 -33.26 -14.77 -1.55
CA ALA A 286 -32.99 -15.68 -2.65
C ALA A 286 -34.09 -15.61 -3.73
N GLU A 287 -33.66 -15.76 -4.99
CA GLU A 287 -34.57 -15.94 -6.13
C GLU A 287 -34.50 -17.42 -6.56
N PRO A 288 -35.57 -17.98 -7.17
CA PRO A 288 -35.55 -19.35 -7.66
C PRO A 288 -34.44 -19.52 -8.72
N THR A 289 -33.46 -20.40 -8.45
CA THR A 289 -32.42 -20.76 -9.41
C THR A 289 -32.74 -22.08 -10.09
N SER A 290 -32.49 -22.16 -11.40
CA SER A 290 -32.62 -23.40 -12.15
C SER A 290 -31.53 -24.41 -11.75
N SER A 291 -31.89 -25.69 -11.62
CA SER A 291 -30.91 -26.76 -11.44
C SER A 291 -30.19 -27.00 -12.77
N TRP A 292 -28.86 -27.00 -12.73
CA TRP A 292 -28.04 -27.22 -13.92
C TRP A 292 -26.83 -28.10 -13.60
N ASP A 293 -26.59 -29.07 -14.48
CA ASP A 293 -25.40 -29.91 -14.42
C ASP A 293 -24.15 -29.11 -14.86
N LEU A 294 -23.25 -28.89 -13.90
CA LEU A 294 -21.99 -28.17 -14.10
C LEU A 294 -20.83 -29.09 -14.51
N SER A 295 -21.01 -30.41 -14.44
CA SER A 295 -19.99 -31.43 -14.79
C SER A 295 -19.37 -31.26 -16.18
N PRO A 296 -20.10 -30.88 -17.25
CA PRO A 296 -19.48 -30.66 -18.57
C PRO A 296 -18.64 -29.39 -18.68
N ILE A 297 -18.64 -28.51 -17.66
CA ILE A 297 -17.95 -27.22 -17.67
C ILE A 297 -16.80 -27.21 -16.66
N ILE A 298 -17.02 -27.81 -15.50
CA ILE A 298 -16.10 -27.80 -14.37
C ILE A 298 -15.44 -29.18 -14.25
N PRO A 299 -14.11 -29.29 -14.43
CA PRO A 299 -13.38 -30.51 -14.11
C PRO A 299 -13.19 -30.65 -12.60
N ARG A 300 -13.09 -31.88 -12.14
CA ARG A 300 -12.65 -32.20 -10.77
C ARG A 300 -11.15 -31.94 -10.65
N LEU A 301 -10.75 -30.91 -9.91
CA LEU A 301 -9.35 -30.44 -9.79
C LEU A 301 -8.79 -30.57 -8.36
N ILE A 302 -9.67 -30.67 -7.37
CA ILE A 302 -9.29 -30.86 -5.98
C ILE A 302 -9.02 -32.34 -5.73
N GLN A 303 -7.84 -32.64 -5.21
CA GLN A 303 -7.39 -33.97 -4.84
C GLN A 303 -7.65 -34.25 -3.36
N GLU A 304 -7.60 -35.52 -2.96
CA GLU A 304 -7.85 -35.89 -1.56
C GLU A 304 -6.84 -35.25 -0.60
N SER A 305 -5.56 -35.18 -0.99
CA SER A 305 -4.53 -34.49 -0.20
C SER A 305 -4.80 -32.99 -0.01
N ASP A 306 -5.48 -32.34 -0.97
CA ASP A 306 -5.91 -30.96 -0.80
C ASP A 306 -7.05 -30.87 0.23
N ASN A 307 -8.01 -31.79 0.19
CA ASN A 307 -9.11 -31.86 1.15
C ASN A 307 -8.59 -32.14 2.58
N GLU A 308 -7.64 -33.05 2.74
CA GLU A 308 -6.97 -33.32 4.03
C GLU A 308 -6.35 -32.03 4.62
N LEU A 309 -5.67 -31.22 3.79
CA LEU A 309 -5.10 -29.94 4.21
C LEU A 309 -6.18 -28.92 4.59
N LEU A 310 -7.23 -28.82 3.78
CA LEU A 310 -8.33 -27.88 3.99
C LEU A 310 -9.12 -28.18 5.26
N GLU A 311 -9.40 -29.46 5.53
CA GLU A 311 -10.27 -29.96 6.59
C GLU A 311 -9.58 -30.22 7.93
N ARG A 312 -8.24 -30.31 7.95
CA ARG A 312 -7.46 -30.56 9.17
C ARG A 312 -7.76 -29.55 10.28
N VAL A 313 -7.98 -30.02 11.51
CA VAL A 313 -8.18 -29.12 12.67
C VAL A 313 -6.95 -28.20 12.85
N PRO A 314 -7.15 -26.86 12.98
CA PRO A 314 -6.03 -25.93 13.10
C PRO A 314 -5.27 -26.08 14.42
N SER A 315 -3.98 -25.79 14.37
CA SER A 315 -3.13 -25.71 15.57
C SER A 315 -3.31 -24.37 16.30
N MET A 316 -2.97 -24.31 17.59
CA MET A 316 -2.96 -23.06 18.36
C MET A 316 -2.07 -22.00 17.68
N GLU A 317 -0.93 -22.42 17.13
CA GLU A 317 0.02 -21.56 16.42
C GLU A 317 -0.57 -21.00 15.12
N GLU A 318 -1.36 -21.79 14.39
CA GLU A 318 -2.08 -21.34 13.20
C GLU A 318 -3.11 -20.27 13.55
N VAL A 319 -3.94 -20.52 14.58
CA VAL A 319 -4.95 -19.56 15.06
C VAL A 319 -4.30 -18.28 15.55
N ARG A 320 -3.21 -18.38 16.33
CA ARG A 320 -2.43 -17.22 16.79
C ARG A 320 -1.90 -16.42 15.62
N ARG A 321 -1.27 -17.08 14.64
CA ARG A 321 -0.70 -16.43 13.46
C ARG A 321 -1.76 -15.66 12.69
N VAL A 322 -2.94 -16.26 12.49
CA VAL A 322 -4.07 -15.61 11.81
C VAL A 322 -4.52 -14.36 12.56
N ILE A 323 -4.74 -14.44 13.87
CA ILE A 323 -5.20 -13.30 14.68
C ILE A 323 -4.17 -12.15 14.66
N PHE A 324 -2.89 -12.46 14.77
CA PHE A 324 -1.81 -11.47 14.79
C PHE A 324 -1.51 -10.88 13.40
N ALA A 325 -1.88 -11.58 12.31
CA ALA A 325 -1.76 -11.07 10.95
C ALA A 325 -2.95 -10.18 10.53
N MET A 326 -4.06 -10.22 11.26
CA MET A 326 -5.24 -9.39 11.00
C MET A 326 -5.05 -7.95 11.52
N ASP A 327 -5.73 -7.00 10.87
CA ASP A 327 -5.68 -5.59 11.26
C ASP A 327 -6.36 -5.34 12.61
N GLY A 328 -5.55 -5.01 13.61
CA GLY A 328 -6.00 -4.71 14.97
C GLY A 328 -6.83 -3.42 15.09
N ASP A 329 -6.69 -2.50 14.14
CA ASP A 329 -7.41 -1.22 14.11
C ASP A 329 -8.70 -1.28 13.26
N SER A 330 -9.01 -2.44 12.69
CA SER A 330 -10.23 -2.65 11.93
C SER A 330 -11.48 -2.42 12.78
N ALA A 331 -12.53 -1.88 12.14
CA ALA A 331 -13.80 -1.60 12.81
C ALA A 331 -14.44 -2.89 13.34
N ALA A 332 -14.94 -2.79 14.58
CA ALA A 332 -15.62 -3.88 15.27
C ALA A 332 -17.01 -4.15 14.68
N GLY A 333 -17.48 -5.39 14.87
CA GLY A 333 -18.87 -5.77 14.61
C GLY A 333 -19.78 -5.46 15.80
N PRO A 334 -21.00 -6.05 15.83
CA PRO A 334 -21.97 -5.86 16.91
C PRO A 334 -21.50 -6.17 18.34
N ASP A 335 -20.50 -7.03 18.52
CA ASP A 335 -19.91 -7.32 19.83
C ASP A 335 -19.06 -6.16 20.39
N GLY A 336 -18.63 -5.25 19.51
CA GLY A 336 -17.83 -4.08 19.82
C GLY A 336 -16.33 -4.33 19.99
N TYR A 337 -15.83 -5.56 19.85
CA TYR A 337 -14.41 -5.87 20.06
C TYR A 337 -13.58 -5.76 18.76
N THR A 338 -12.42 -5.11 18.84
CA THR A 338 -11.46 -4.94 17.73
C THR A 338 -10.37 -6.00 17.78
N GLY A 339 -9.63 -6.21 16.69
CA GLY A 339 -8.48 -7.14 16.69
C GLY A 339 -7.38 -6.77 17.68
N LYS A 340 -7.27 -5.48 18.06
CA LYS A 340 -6.36 -5.01 19.09
C LYS A 340 -6.65 -5.63 20.45
N PHE A 341 -7.92 -5.85 20.79
CA PHE A 341 -8.29 -6.56 22.02
C PHE A 341 -7.77 -8.00 22.01
N PHE A 342 -7.98 -8.74 20.92
CA PHE A 342 -7.58 -10.16 20.82
C PHE A 342 -6.07 -10.34 20.87
N THR A 343 -5.31 -9.44 20.24
CA THR A 343 -3.84 -9.47 20.27
C THR A 343 -3.27 -9.06 21.63
N PHE A 344 -3.88 -8.08 22.30
CA PHE A 344 -3.47 -7.63 23.63
C PHE A 344 -3.76 -8.65 24.73
N ALA A 345 -4.96 -9.23 24.73
CA ALA A 345 -5.43 -10.14 25.76
C ALA A 345 -5.13 -11.62 25.46
N TRP A 346 -4.31 -11.91 24.43
CA TRP A 346 -4.11 -13.26 23.91
C TRP A 346 -3.73 -14.27 24.98
N ASP A 347 -2.80 -13.94 25.88
CA ASP A 347 -2.33 -14.85 26.93
C ASP A 347 -3.42 -15.22 27.95
N ILE A 348 -4.53 -14.47 28.01
CA ILE A 348 -5.67 -14.72 28.88
C ILE A 348 -6.76 -15.50 28.14
N ILE A 349 -7.05 -15.10 26.89
CA ILE A 349 -8.23 -15.60 26.14
C ILE A 349 -7.91 -16.77 25.20
N ALA A 350 -6.63 -17.05 24.95
CA ALA A 350 -6.15 -17.98 23.91
C ALA A 350 -6.90 -19.32 23.90
N GLN A 351 -7.01 -19.96 25.06
CA GLN A 351 -7.57 -21.31 25.17
C GLN A 351 -9.05 -21.36 24.78
N ASP A 352 -9.86 -20.40 25.24
CA ASP A 352 -11.28 -20.37 24.93
C ASP A 352 -11.53 -20.05 23.45
N ILE A 353 -10.74 -19.13 22.87
CA ILE A 353 -10.81 -18.82 21.44
C ILE A 353 -10.39 -20.03 20.60
N TYR A 354 -9.32 -20.72 20.98
CA TYR A 354 -8.86 -21.93 20.31
C TYR A 354 -9.91 -23.04 20.36
N ASN A 355 -10.49 -23.29 21.53
CA ASN A 355 -11.54 -24.31 21.70
C ASN A 355 -12.76 -24.01 20.82
N ALA A 356 -13.17 -22.73 20.71
CA ALA A 356 -14.27 -22.33 19.81
C ALA A 356 -13.93 -22.52 18.33
N VAL A 357 -12.68 -22.26 17.92
CA VAL A 357 -12.24 -22.56 16.55
C VAL A 357 -12.23 -24.06 16.31
N VAL A 358 -11.68 -24.87 17.22
CA VAL A 358 -11.65 -26.34 17.08
C VAL A 358 -13.07 -26.89 16.99
N SER A 359 -13.98 -26.43 17.84
CA SER A 359 -15.35 -26.95 17.83
C SER A 359 -16.11 -26.63 16.54
N PHE A 360 -15.84 -25.48 15.91
CA PHE A 360 -16.31 -25.18 14.56
C PHE A 360 -15.80 -26.20 13.52
N PHE A 361 -14.50 -26.54 13.55
CA PHE A 361 -13.93 -27.57 12.65
C PHE A 361 -14.50 -28.97 12.94
N CYS A 362 -14.94 -29.23 14.17
CA CYS A 362 -15.60 -30.47 14.56
C CYS A 362 -17.11 -30.53 14.20
N GLY A 363 -17.68 -29.47 13.62
CA GLY A 363 -19.08 -29.45 13.16
C GLY A 363 -20.05 -28.65 14.02
N GLU A 364 -19.59 -27.94 15.07
CA GLU A 364 -20.48 -27.13 15.89
C GLU A 364 -21.05 -25.93 15.10
N GLU A 365 -22.36 -25.66 15.25
CA GLU A 365 -22.97 -24.49 14.62
C GLU A 365 -22.47 -23.18 15.25
N VAL A 366 -22.21 -22.17 14.40
CA VAL A 366 -21.77 -20.86 14.86
C VAL A 366 -22.98 -20.08 15.40
N PRO A 367 -22.99 -19.64 16.67
CA PRO A 367 -24.15 -18.94 17.22
C PRO A 367 -24.43 -17.61 16.52
N ARG A 368 -25.71 -17.22 16.44
CA ARG A 368 -26.16 -15.94 15.82
C ARG A 368 -25.44 -14.71 16.39
N ARG A 369 -25.09 -14.74 17.68
CA ARG A 369 -24.34 -13.66 18.33
C ARG A 369 -22.96 -13.46 17.71
N VAL A 370 -22.32 -14.52 17.22
CA VAL A 370 -21.02 -14.47 16.53
C VAL A 370 -21.20 -14.04 15.07
N THR A 371 -22.24 -14.50 14.40
CA THR A 371 -22.49 -14.21 12.97
C THR A 371 -23.19 -12.86 12.72
N ALA A 372 -23.72 -12.21 13.76
CA ALA A 372 -24.32 -10.87 13.70
C ALA A 372 -23.35 -9.87 13.05
N THR A 373 -23.88 -9.05 12.14
CA THR A 373 -23.10 -8.18 11.27
C THR A 373 -23.80 -6.83 11.10
N PHE A 374 -23.05 -5.72 11.21
CA PHE A 374 -23.59 -4.41 10.82
C PHE A 374 -23.36 -4.12 9.34
N ILE A 375 -24.35 -3.54 8.66
CA ILE A 375 -24.21 -3.00 7.31
C ILE A 375 -23.91 -1.50 7.44
N LEU A 376 -22.67 -1.11 7.16
CA LEU A 376 -22.28 0.29 7.07
C LEU A 376 -22.42 0.77 5.62
N LEU A 377 -23.01 1.95 5.43
CA LEU A 377 -23.24 2.53 4.10
C LEU A 377 -22.16 3.56 3.75
N ILE A 378 -21.37 3.28 2.71
CA ILE A 378 -20.37 4.23 2.17
C ILE A 378 -20.90 4.83 0.86
N PRO A 379 -21.01 6.17 0.73
CA PRO A 379 -21.43 6.81 -0.51
C PRO A 379 -20.52 6.46 -1.69
N LYS A 380 -21.10 6.09 -2.84
CA LYS A 380 -20.36 5.93 -4.11
C LYS A 380 -20.23 7.24 -4.89
N VAL A 381 -21.11 8.21 -4.61
CA VAL A 381 -21.20 9.52 -5.25
C VAL A 381 -21.25 10.61 -4.17
N GLN A 382 -20.95 11.86 -4.53
CA GLN A 382 -20.91 12.98 -3.56
C GLN A 382 -22.24 13.19 -2.84
N ASN A 383 -23.35 13.18 -3.58
CA ASN A 383 -24.69 13.44 -3.05
C ASN A 383 -25.59 12.23 -3.35
N PRO A 384 -25.53 11.16 -2.54
CA PRO A 384 -26.30 9.96 -2.79
C PRO A 384 -27.79 10.19 -2.45
N ALA A 385 -28.67 9.97 -3.42
CA ALA A 385 -30.10 10.17 -3.29
C ALA A 385 -30.88 8.84 -3.10
N SER A 386 -30.24 7.68 -3.28
CA SER A 386 -30.85 6.37 -3.03
C SER A 386 -29.86 5.32 -2.51
N PHE A 387 -30.35 4.26 -1.85
CA PHE A 387 -29.55 3.16 -1.32
C PHE A 387 -28.73 2.40 -2.38
N ALA A 388 -29.13 2.44 -3.66
CA ALA A 388 -28.35 1.86 -4.76
C ALA A 388 -26.98 2.56 -4.94
N GLN A 389 -26.93 3.86 -4.62
CA GLN A 389 -25.76 4.72 -4.70
C GLN A 389 -24.83 4.60 -3.49
N PHE A 390 -25.17 3.76 -2.51
CA PHE A 390 -24.28 3.37 -1.43
C PHE A 390 -23.63 2.01 -1.70
N ARG A 391 -22.44 1.83 -1.11
CA ARG A 391 -21.76 0.54 -1.00
C ARG A 391 -22.00 0.01 0.41
N PRO A 392 -22.67 -1.15 0.56
CA PRO A 392 -22.78 -1.80 1.85
C PRO A 392 -21.44 -2.45 2.22
N ILE A 393 -20.95 -2.19 3.42
CA ILE A 393 -19.79 -2.86 4.02
C ILE A 393 -20.26 -3.64 5.24
N SER A 394 -19.93 -4.92 5.28
CA SER A 394 -20.27 -5.82 6.37
C SER A 394 -19.23 -5.72 7.49
N LEU A 395 -19.64 -5.25 8.66
CA LEU A 395 -18.85 -5.21 9.88
C LEU A 395 -19.15 -6.46 10.72
N CYS A 396 -18.43 -7.54 10.45
CA CYS A 396 -18.52 -8.79 11.19
C CYS A 396 -17.76 -8.72 12.52
N ASN A 397 -18.23 -9.48 13.51
CA ASN A 397 -17.50 -9.72 14.75
C ASN A 397 -16.12 -10.34 14.45
N PHE A 398 -15.12 -9.99 15.25
CA PHE A 398 -13.74 -10.38 14.98
C PHE A 398 -13.55 -11.90 15.03
N LEU A 399 -14.19 -12.61 15.96
CA LEU A 399 -14.15 -14.08 16.04
C LEU A 399 -14.67 -14.73 14.74
N ASN A 400 -15.76 -14.20 14.16
CA ASN A 400 -16.26 -14.68 12.88
C ASN A 400 -15.23 -14.44 11.76
N LYS A 401 -14.60 -13.26 11.72
CA LYS A 401 -13.53 -12.95 10.75
C LYS A 401 -12.33 -13.89 10.86
N VAL A 402 -12.00 -14.39 12.06
CA VAL A 402 -10.94 -15.40 12.25
C VAL A 402 -11.27 -16.70 11.53
N LEU A 403 -12.50 -17.22 11.67
CA LEU A 403 -12.94 -18.43 10.97
C LEU A 403 -12.84 -18.26 9.46
N PHE A 404 -13.38 -17.15 8.93
CA PHE A 404 -13.27 -16.80 7.51
C PHE A 404 -11.81 -16.72 7.05
N ARG A 405 -10.93 -16.16 7.88
CA ARG A 405 -9.52 -15.96 7.52
C ARG A 405 -8.73 -17.26 7.46
N ILE A 406 -8.96 -18.19 8.40
CA ILE A 406 -8.32 -19.52 8.37
C ILE A 406 -8.68 -20.23 7.07
N LEU A 407 -9.97 -20.30 6.73
CA LEU A 407 -10.40 -20.94 5.48
C LEU A 407 -9.81 -20.22 4.24
N ALA A 408 -9.80 -18.89 4.24
CA ALA A 408 -9.26 -18.13 3.11
C ALA A 408 -7.75 -18.37 2.89
N GLU A 409 -6.96 -18.45 3.95
CA GLU A 409 -5.51 -18.70 3.87
C GLU A 409 -5.20 -20.12 3.38
N ARG A 410 -6.03 -21.12 3.75
CA ARG A 410 -5.89 -22.50 3.28
C ARG A 410 -6.33 -22.69 1.83
N LEU A 411 -7.35 -21.94 1.38
CA LEU A 411 -7.81 -21.98 -0.01
C LEU A 411 -6.87 -21.24 -0.97
N ALA A 412 -6.23 -20.16 -0.53
CA ALA A 412 -5.44 -19.26 -1.38
C ALA A 412 -4.34 -19.93 -2.23
N PRO A 413 -3.59 -20.94 -1.75
CA PRO A 413 -2.59 -21.66 -2.55
C PRO A 413 -3.19 -22.48 -3.69
N LEU A 414 -4.46 -22.92 -3.58
CA LEU A 414 -5.12 -23.77 -4.58
C LEU A 414 -5.72 -22.95 -5.73
N LEU A 415 -6.09 -21.69 -5.48
CA LEU A 415 -6.76 -20.82 -6.46
C LEU A 415 -6.00 -20.67 -7.80
N PRO A 416 -4.66 -20.53 -7.86
CA PRO A 416 -3.96 -20.44 -9.14
C PRO A 416 -4.13 -21.65 -10.07
N ARG A 417 -4.35 -22.85 -9.50
CA ARG A 417 -4.60 -24.11 -10.23
C ARG A 417 -6.05 -24.21 -10.72
N ILE A 418 -7.00 -23.67 -9.95
CA ILE A 418 -8.45 -23.79 -10.22
C ILE A 418 -8.93 -22.70 -11.20
N ILE A 419 -8.48 -21.47 -11.01
CA ILE A 419 -9.00 -20.27 -11.68
C ILE A 419 -8.28 -20.04 -13.01
N SER A 420 -9.04 -19.90 -14.10
CA SER A 420 -8.53 -19.64 -15.45
C SER A 420 -7.62 -18.41 -15.51
N LEU A 421 -6.61 -18.40 -16.39
CA LEU A 421 -5.65 -17.30 -16.55
C LEU A 421 -6.31 -15.96 -16.93
N ASN A 422 -7.54 -16.00 -17.47
CA ASN A 422 -8.34 -14.82 -17.81
C ASN A 422 -8.74 -13.97 -16.60
N GLN A 423 -8.77 -14.55 -15.39
CA GLN A 423 -9.17 -13.86 -14.15
C GLN A 423 -7.92 -13.41 -13.36
N SER A 424 -7.71 -12.11 -13.23
CA SER A 424 -6.48 -11.58 -12.59
C SER A 424 -6.64 -11.21 -11.11
N ARG A 425 -7.87 -10.93 -10.64
CA ARG A 425 -8.12 -10.43 -9.28
C ARG A 425 -8.33 -11.57 -8.28
N PHE A 426 -7.83 -11.38 -7.06
CA PHE A 426 -7.93 -12.30 -5.91
C PHE A 426 -7.22 -13.65 -6.05
N VAL A 427 -6.37 -13.80 -7.07
CA VAL A 427 -5.50 -14.96 -7.23
C VAL A 427 -4.06 -14.57 -6.89
N ARG A 428 -3.41 -15.34 -6.01
CA ARG A 428 -2.03 -15.09 -5.58
C ARG A 428 -1.09 -15.09 -6.80
N GLY A 429 -0.16 -14.13 -6.85
CA GLY A 429 0.81 -13.99 -7.93
C GLY A 429 0.32 -13.24 -9.18
N ARG A 430 -0.99 -12.99 -9.33
CA ARG A 430 -1.55 -12.24 -10.47
C ARG A 430 -1.60 -10.73 -10.16
N GLN A 431 -1.34 -9.89 -11.15
CA GLN A 431 -1.31 -8.42 -10.99
C GLN A 431 -2.38 -7.75 -11.85
N ILE A 432 -2.97 -6.66 -11.31
CA ILE A 432 -3.95 -5.85 -12.04
C ILE A 432 -3.40 -5.28 -13.36
N SER A 433 -2.10 -5.00 -13.41
CA SER A 433 -1.45 -4.44 -14.60
C SER A 433 -1.55 -5.37 -15.81
N ASP A 434 -1.48 -6.68 -15.62
CA ASP A 434 -1.47 -7.64 -16.74
C ASP A 434 -2.78 -7.60 -17.49
N ASN A 435 -3.89 -7.49 -16.76
CA ASN A 435 -5.22 -7.43 -17.35
C ASN A 435 -5.39 -6.17 -18.20
N TYR A 436 -5.03 -4.99 -17.67
CA TYR A 436 -5.08 -3.75 -18.45
C TYR A 436 -4.12 -3.81 -19.66
N LEU A 437 -2.87 -4.25 -19.47
CA LEU A 437 -1.87 -4.28 -20.54
C LEU A 437 -2.30 -5.21 -21.68
N LEU A 438 -2.82 -6.40 -21.37
CA LEU A 438 -3.35 -7.33 -22.36
C LEU A 438 -4.60 -6.77 -23.04
N THR A 439 -5.52 -6.17 -22.28
CA THR A 439 -6.71 -5.51 -22.84
C THR A 439 -6.31 -4.43 -23.85
N GLN A 440 -5.39 -3.54 -23.50
CA GLN A 440 -4.90 -2.47 -24.37
C GLN A 440 -4.21 -3.05 -25.62
N GLU A 441 -3.46 -4.15 -25.48
CA GLU A 441 -2.81 -4.84 -26.60
C GLU A 441 -3.83 -5.47 -27.56
N VAL A 442 -4.89 -6.11 -27.04
CA VAL A 442 -5.97 -6.69 -27.85
C VAL A 442 -6.80 -5.60 -28.54
N ILE A 443 -7.16 -4.54 -27.81
CA ILE A 443 -7.92 -3.39 -28.34
C ILE A 443 -7.14 -2.65 -29.43
N SER A 444 -5.81 -2.59 -29.37
CA SER A 444 -5.00 -2.04 -30.48
C SER A 444 -5.27 -2.73 -31.82
N GLY A 445 -5.69 -4.00 -31.79
CA GLY A 445 -6.06 -4.81 -32.94
C GLY A 445 -7.54 -4.77 -33.31
N ILE A 446 -8.39 -3.96 -32.66
CA ILE A 446 -9.85 -3.99 -32.89
C ILE A 446 -10.25 -3.66 -34.34
N GLY A 447 -9.44 -2.89 -35.06
CA GLY A 447 -9.65 -2.58 -36.47
C GLY A 447 -9.29 -3.70 -37.46
N ARG A 448 -8.72 -4.84 -37.01
CA ARG A 448 -8.34 -5.95 -37.88
C ARG A 448 -9.57 -6.55 -38.57
N LYS A 449 -9.42 -6.91 -39.86
CA LYS A 449 -10.48 -7.58 -40.64
C LYS A 449 -10.87 -8.89 -39.95
N ASN A 450 -12.15 -9.01 -39.62
CA ASN A 450 -12.78 -10.21 -39.07
C ASN A 450 -14.19 -10.32 -39.65
N ARG A 451 -14.77 -11.53 -39.66
CA ARG A 451 -16.17 -11.72 -40.07
C ARG A 451 -17.05 -10.82 -39.20
N GLY A 452 -17.83 -9.93 -39.80
CA GLY A 452 -18.69 -8.97 -39.08
C GLY A 452 -17.96 -7.82 -38.36
N GLY A 453 -16.62 -7.83 -38.27
CA GLY A 453 -15.82 -6.89 -37.46
C GLY A 453 -15.53 -7.44 -36.06
N ASN A 454 -14.60 -6.81 -35.34
CA ASN A 454 -14.33 -7.14 -33.93
C ASN A 454 -15.15 -6.23 -33.00
N VAL A 455 -15.57 -6.78 -31.86
CA VAL A 455 -16.27 -6.06 -30.80
C VAL A 455 -15.73 -6.49 -29.44
N ALA A 456 -15.62 -5.54 -28.52
CA ALA A 456 -15.34 -5.80 -27.12
C ALA A 456 -16.54 -5.36 -26.27
N LEU A 457 -17.05 -6.22 -25.40
CA LEU A 457 -18.17 -5.94 -24.50
C LEU A 457 -17.63 -5.74 -23.08
N LYS A 458 -17.94 -4.61 -22.47
CA LYS A 458 -17.72 -4.34 -21.05
C LYS A 458 -18.99 -4.66 -20.29
N LEU A 459 -18.93 -5.67 -19.44
CA LEU A 459 -20.02 -6.07 -18.57
C LEU A 459 -19.90 -5.36 -17.22
N ASP A 460 -21.04 -4.96 -16.68
CA ASP A 460 -21.20 -4.46 -15.32
C ASP A 460 -22.21 -5.36 -14.60
N MET A 461 -21.82 -5.96 -13.48
CA MET A 461 -22.69 -6.87 -12.72
C MET A 461 -23.50 -6.10 -11.67
N THR A 462 -24.82 -6.31 -11.63
CA THR A 462 -25.68 -5.69 -10.62
C THR A 462 -25.38 -6.31 -9.26
N LYS A 463 -24.81 -5.51 -8.34
CA LYS A 463 -24.57 -5.90 -6.93
C LYS A 463 -23.89 -7.28 -6.84
N ALA A 464 -22.77 -7.42 -7.54
CA ALA A 464 -22.14 -8.70 -7.89
C ALA A 464 -21.95 -9.69 -6.73
N TYR A 465 -21.56 -9.21 -5.55
CA TYR A 465 -21.39 -10.03 -4.34
C TYR A 465 -22.74 -10.39 -3.71
N ASP A 466 -23.65 -9.43 -3.65
CA ASP A 466 -24.89 -9.50 -2.87
C ASP A 466 -25.92 -10.46 -3.52
N ARG A 467 -25.79 -10.75 -4.81
CA ARG A 467 -26.72 -11.59 -5.58
C ARG A 467 -26.31 -13.06 -5.76
N VAL A 468 -25.09 -13.45 -5.38
CA VAL A 468 -24.59 -14.82 -5.59
C VAL A 468 -25.48 -15.84 -4.87
N SER A 469 -25.99 -16.84 -5.60
CA SER A 469 -26.74 -17.96 -5.02
C SER A 469 -25.81 -18.89 -4.24
N TRP A 470 -26.17 -19.20 -2.99
CA TRP A 470 -25.41 -20.13 -2.16
C TRP A 470 -25.51 -21.57 -2.66
N VAL A 471 -26.69 -21.98 -3.13
CA VAL A 471 -26.90 -23.32 -3.70
C VAL A 471 -26.02 -23.52 -4.93
N PHE A 472 -25.96 -22.52 -5.81
CA PHE A 472 -25.06 -22.53 -6.96
C PHE A 472 -23.60 -22.65 -6.52
N LEU A 473 -23.16 -21.83 -5.57
CA LEU A 473 -21.79 -21.87 -5.06
C LEU A 473 -21.43 -23.23 -4.46
N VAL A 474 -22.31 -23.83 -3.67
CA VAL A 474 -22.11 -25.18 -3.09
C VAL A 474 -21.97 -26.22 -4.20
N ASN A 475 -22.83 -26.16 -5.23
CA ASN A 475 -22.72 -27.06 -6.38
C ASN A 475 -21.39 -26.88 -7.12
N VAL A 476 -20.93 -25.64 -7.31
CA VAL A 476 -19.62 -25.34 -7.90
C VAL A 476 -18.48 -25.96 -7.09
N LEU A 477 -18.48 -25.80 -5.76
CA LEU A 477 -17.47 -26.40 -4.89
C LEU A 477 -17.49 -27.93 -4.98
N ARG A 478 -18.68 -28.55 -4.94
CA ARG A 478 -18.83 -29.99 -5.06
C ARG A 478 -18.32 -30.52 -6.41
N THR A 479 -18.63 -29.85 -7.53
CA THR A 479 -18.14 -30.27 -8.86
C THR A 479 -16.63 -30.13 -9.02
N PHE A 480 -16.00 -29.13 -8.37
CA PHE A 480 -14.52 -29.03 -8.35
C PHE A 480 -13.85 -30.14 -7.52
N GLY A 481 -14.59 -30.84 -6.66
CA GLY A 481 -14.10 -31.96 -5.83
C GLY A 481 -13.75 -31.59 -4.39
N PHE A 482 -14.21 -30.44 -3.89
CA PHE A 482 -14.04 -30.08 -2.48
C PHE A 482 -14.80 -31.08 -1.59
N GLY A 483 -14.20 -31.48 -0.48
CA GLY A 483 -14.80 -32.41 0.47
C GLY A 483 -16.04 -31.84 1.16
N GLU A 484 -16.97 -32.70 1.56
CA GLU A 484 -18.25 -32.27 2.16
C GLU A 484 -18.05 -31.58 3.51
N ARG A 485 -17.00 -31.91 4.29
CA ARG A 485 -16.72 -31.22 5.56
C ARG A 485 -16.25 -29.79 5.30
N TRP A 486 -15.42 -29.58 4.28
CA TRP A 486 -15.07 -28.23 3.83
C TRP A 486 -16.29 -27.44 3.35
N ILE A 487 -17.14 -28.05 2.52
CA ILE A 487 -18.37 -27.42 2.00
C ILE A 487 -19.30 -27.06 3.16
N ASP A 488 -19.47 -27.93 4.15
CA ASP A 488 -20.25 -27.67 5.36
C ASP A 488 -19.70 -26.48 6.16
N MET A 489 -18.38 -26.39 6.36
CA MET A 489 -17.75 -25.23 7.02
C MET A 489 -18.04 -23.93 6.26
N VAL A 490 -17.92 -23.93 4.93
CA VAL A 490 -18.27 -22.78 4.10
C VAL A 490 -19.75 -22.45 4.22
N TRP A 491 -20.63 -23.46 4.16
CA TRP A 491 -22.08 -23.30 4.29
C TRP A 491 -22.46 -22.65 5.62
N ARG A 492 -22.01 -23.19 6.76
CA ARG A 492 -22.28 -22.63 8.11
C ARG A 492 -21.85 -21.17 8.25
N LEU A 493 -20.79 -20.77 7.56
CA LEU A 493 -20.32 -19.39 7.55
C LEU A 493 -21.13 -18.45 6.64
N ILE A 494 -21.62 -18.93 5.49
CA ILE A 494 -22.36 -18.08 4.54
C ILE A 494 -23.87 -18.07 4.79
N SER A 495 -24.45 -19.13 5.35
CA SER A 495 -25.91 -19.32 5.43
C SER A 495 -26.57 -18.81 6.73
N ASN A 496 -25.77 -18.46 7.75
CA ASN A 496 -26.27 -17.93 9.03
C ASN A 496 -25.95 -16.45 9.35
N PRO A 497 -25.79 -15.52 8.38
CA PRO A 497 -25.58 -14.11 8.72
C PRO A 497 -26.89 -13.41 9.09
N TRP A 498 -26.83 -12.60 10.16
CA TRP A 498 -27.90 -11.71 10.58
C TRP A 498 -27.43 -10.27 10.52
N PHE A 499 -28.22 -9.40 9.89
CA PHE A 499 -27.84 -8.02 9.58
C PHE A 499 -28.67 -7.00 10.33
N SER A 500 -28.01 -5.92 10.76
CA SER A 500 -28.63 -4.64 11.12
C SER A 500 -27.96 -3.53 10.31
N VAL A 501 -28.74 -2.57 9.82
CA VAL A 501 -28.19 -1.43 9.04
C VAL A 501 -27.75 -0.34 10.01
N LEU A 502 -26.51 0.13 9.88
CA LEU A 502 -25.98 1.20 10.72
C LEU A 502 -26.20 2.55 10.03
N LEU A 503 -27.11 3.36 10.58
CA LEU A 503 -27.41 4.71 10.12
C LEU A 503 -27.04 5.69 11.23
N ASN A 504 -26.19 6.67 10.93
CA ASN A 504 -25.74 7.68 11.88
C ASN A 504 -25.21 7.14 13.23
N GLY A 505 -24.71 5.89 13.25
CA GLY A 505 -24.21 5.24 14.47
C GLY A 505 -25.24 4.39 15.22
N THR A 506 -26.51 4.41 14.80
CA THR A 506 -27.60 3.63 15.39
C THR A 506 -27.92 2.41 14.51
N PRO A 507 -28.07 1.20 15.08
CA PRO A 507 -28.46 0.01 14.33
C PRO A 507 -29.99 -0.03 14.11
N HIS A 508 -30.42 -0.33 12.88
CA HIS A 508 -31.82 -0.52 12.50
C HIS A 508 -32.07 -1.93 11.96
N GLY A 509 -33.17 -2.54 12.40
CA GLY A 509 -33.58 -3.90 12.01
C GLY A 509 -32.68 -5.02 12.54
N PHE A 510 -33.12 -6.26 12.36
CA PHE A 510 -32.33 -7.47 12.60
C PHE A 510 -32.91 -8.61 11.75
N PHE A 511 -32.35 -8.82 10.57
CA PHE A 511 -32.93 -9.72 9.57
C PHE A 511 -31.89 -10.70 8.99
N PRO A 512 -32.30 -11.92 8.59
CA PRO A 512 -31.40 -12.90 7.97
C PRO A 512 -31.17 -12.61 6.49
N ALA A 513 -30.12 -13.18 5.90
CA ALA A 513 -30.00 -13.31 4.45
C ALA A 513 -30.26 -14.75 4.00
N SER A 514 -30.60 -14.90 2.72
CA SER A 514 -30.72 -16.20 2.03
C SER A 514 -29.88 -16.28 0.75
N ARG A 515 -29.17 -15.21 0.37
CA ARG A 515 -28.17 -15.18 -0.70
C ARG A 515 -27.09 -14.13 -0.43
N GLY A 516 -26.06 -14.16 -1.28
CA GLY A 516 -25.02 -13.15 -1.34
C GLY A 516 -23.80 -13.43 -0.47
N LEU A 517 -22.67 -12.85 -0.84
CA LEU A 517 -21.40 -12.95 -0.12
C LEU A 517 -21.10 -11.63 0.59
N ARG A 518 -20.66 -11.71 1.85
CA ARG A 518 -20.40 -10.53 2.69
C ARG A 518 -19.22 -9.70 2.17
N GLN A 519 -19.45 -8.41 1.95
CA GLN A 519 -18.41 -7.47 1.52
C GLN A 519 -17.58 -7.02 2.71
N GLY A 520 -16.33 -7.46 2.78
CA GLY A 520 -15.40 -7.15 3.88
C GLY A 520 -14.84 -8.40 4.57
N ASP A 521 -15.41 -9.57 4.28
CA ASP A 521 -14.92 -10.83 4.85
C ASP A 521 -13.77 -11.43 4.02
N PRO A 522 -12.76 -12.06 4.68
CA PRO A 522 -11.57 -12.61 3.99
C PRO A 522 -11.84 -13.70 2.94
N LEU A 523 -12.84 -14.56 3.15
CA LEU A 523 -13.14 -15.71 2.27
C LEU A 523 -14.01 -15.33 1.07
N SER A 524 -14.90 -14.34 1.23
CA SER A 524 -15.88 -13.95 0.21
C SER A 524 -15.27 -13.68 -1.17
N PRO A 525 -14.11 -12.99 -1.32
CA PRO A 525 -13.50 -12.78 -2.63
C PRO A 525 -13.06 -14.08 -3.32
N SER A 526 -12.58 -15.06 -2.56
CA SER A 526 -12.16 -16.37 -3.10
C SER A 526 -13.36 -17.19 -3.57
N LEU A 527 -14.45 -17.19 -2.79
CA LEU A 527 -15.70 -17.84 -3.19
C LEU A 527 -16.33 -17.17 -4.41
N PHE A 528 -16.29 -15.83 -4.47
CA PHE A 528 -16.79 -15.08 -5.60
C PHE A 528 -16.10 -15.45 -6.91
N ILE A 529 -14.76 -15.52 -6.92
CA ILE A 529 -14.03 -15.90 -8.14
C ILE A 529 -14.22 -17.37 -8.51
N LEU A 530 -14.45 -18.27 -7.54
CA LEU A 530 -14.81 -19.66 -7.82
C LEU A 530 -16.18 -19.76 -8.51
N ALA A 531 -17.17 -18.98 -8.05
CA ALA A 531 -18.46 -18.88 -8.72
C ALA A 531 -18.33 -18.28 -10.14
N ALA A 532 -17.57 -17.18 -10.28
CA ALA A 532 -17.35 -16.52 -11.57
C ALA A 532 -16.52 -17.35 -12.56
N GLU A 533 -15.75 -18.33 -12.09
CA GLU A 533 -14.97 -19.24 -12.93
C GLU A 533 -15.85 -20.07 -13.87
N VAL A 534 -17.10 -20.34 -13.48
CA VAL A 534 -18.08 -21.02 -14.35
C VAL A 534 -18.31 -20.21 -15.62
N LEU A 535 -18.54 -18.89 -15.49
CA LEU A 535 -18.71 -18.01 -16.65
C LEU A 535 -17.44 -17.98 -17.51
N SER A 536 -16.26 -17.91 -16.88
CA SER A 536 -14.97 -17.94 -17.61
C SER A 536 -14.83 -19.19 -18.48
N ARG A 537 -15.16 -20.36 -17.93
CA ARG A 537 -15.11 -21.66 -18.63
C ARG A 537 -16.16 -21.76 -19.73
N MET A 538 -17.39 -21.30 -19.48
CA MET A 538 -18.44 -21.20 -20.50
C MET A 538 -18.01 -20.34 -21.69
N LEU A 539 -17.38 -19.20 -21.44
CA LEU A 539 -16.88 -18.31 -22.49
C LEU A 539 -15.71 -18.94 -23.27
N ASN A 540 -14.82 -19.67 -22.60
CA ASN A 540 -13.74 -20.40 -23.27
C ASN A 540 -14.27 -21.53 -24.18
N GLN A 541 -15.32 -22.25 -23.74
CA GLN A 541 -15.96 -23.29 -24.56
C GLN A 541 -16.60 -22.77 -25.85
N LEU A 542 -16.98 -21.48 -25.92
CA LEU A 542 -17.53 -20.90 -27.14
C LEU A 542 -16.56 -21.00 -28.33
N LEU A 543 -15.24 -20.96 -28.09
CA LEU A 543 -14.23 -21.10 -29.16
C LEU A 543 -14.30 -22.45 -29.87
N HIS A 544 -14.82 -23.49 -29.22
CA HIS A 544 -14.94 -24.83 -29.78
C HIS A 544 -16.29 -25.09 -30.43
N ARG A 545 -17.25 -24.16 -30.32
CA ARG A 545 -18.58 -24.33 -30.92
C ARG A 545 -18.59 -23.95 -32.40
N PRO A 546 -19.19 -24.77 -33.27
CA PRO A 546 -19.30 -24.45 -34.69
C PRO A 546 -20.12 -23.16 -34.88
N GLY A 547 -19.65 -22.28 -35.77
CA GLY A 547 -20.30 -21.01 -36.07
C GLY A 547 -19.88 -19.83 -35.20
N PHE A 548 -19.28 -20.06 -34.02
CA PHE A 548 -18.72 -18.99 -33.20
C PHE A 548 -17.42 -18.46 -33.82
N CYS A 549 -17.34 -17.14 -34.00
CA CYS A 549 -16.14 -16.45 -34.45
C CYS A 549 -15.59 -15.61 -33.29
N GLY A 550 -14.40 -15.92 -32.80
CA GLY A 550 -13.73 -15.12 -31.78
C GLY A 550 -13.21 -13.78 -32.30
N PHE A 551 -12.68 -12.97 -31.38
CA PHE A 551 -11.95 -11.76 -31.72
C PHE A 551 -10.67 -12.08 -32.51
N LYS A 552 -10.38 -11.32 -33.56
CA LYS A 552 -9.22 -11.60 -34.41
C LYS A 552 -7.91 -11.07 -33.81
N VAL A 553 -7.07 -12.00 -33.35
CA VAL A 553 -5.70 -11.74 -32.88
C VAL A 553 -4.65 -12.18 -33.93
N PRO A 554 -3.36 -11.76 -33.82
CA PRO A 554 -2.28 -12.24 -34.69
C PRO A 554 -2.11 -13.77 -34.70
N ARG A 555 -1.57 -14.34 -35.79
CA ARG A 555 -1.60 -15.79 -36.11
C ARG A 555 -0.85 -16.74 -35.14
N ALA A 556 -0.07 -16.22 -34.19
CA ALA A 556 0.60 -17.01 -33.15
C ALA A 556 0.08 -16.72 -31.73
N CYS A 557 -0.71 -15.67 -31.55
CA CYS A 557 -1.21 -15.27 -30.23
C CYS A 557 -2.28 -16.25 -29.72
N PRO A 558 -2.34 -16.50 -28.40
CA PRO A 558 -3.46 -17.22 -27.82
C PRO A 558 -4.77 -16.46 -28.06
N SER A 559 -5.83 -17.20 -28.37
CA SER A 559 -7.18 -16.63 -28.49
C SER A 559 -7.65 -16.11 -27.13
N ILE A 560 -8.13 -14.88 -27.10
CA ILE A 560 -8.65 -14.25 -25.88
C ILE A 560 -10.16 -14.09 -26.03
N THR A 561 -10.93 -14.82 -25.22
CA THR A 561 -12.40 -14.72 -25.17
C THR A 561 -12.86 -13.63 -24.23
N HIS A 562 -12.19 -13.48 -23.08
CA HIS A 562 -12.53 -12.51 -22.07
C HIS A 562 -11.34 -12.23 -21.14
N LEU A 563 -11.42 -11.15 -20.38
CA LEU A 563 -10.51 -10.84 -19.27
C LEU A 563 -11.33 -10.32 -18.08
N GLY A 564 -11.12 -10.94 -16.93
CA GLY A 564 -11.84 -10.65 -15.68
C GLY A 564 -10.94 -10.01 -14.63
N PHE A 565 -11.47 -8.99 -13.96
CA PHE A 565 -10.91 -8.44 -12.74
C PHE A 565 -12.01 -8.41 -11.67
N ALA A 566 -12.25 -9.58 -11.07
CA ALA A 566 -13.42 -9.83 -10.23
C ALA A 566 -14.71 -9.64 -11.04
N ASP A 567 -15.54 -8.66 -10.69
CA ASP A 567 -16.81 -8.35 -11.35
C ASP A 567 -16.66 -7.55 -12.65
N ASP A 568 -15.52 -6.85 -12.84
CA ASP A 568 -15.21 -6.14 -14.09
C ASP A 568 -14.76 -7.14 -15.18
N ILE A 569 -15.67 -7.47 -16.10
CA ILE A 569 -15.40 -8.43 -17.21
C ILE A 569 -15.43 -7.72 -18.56
N LEU A 570 -14.36 -7.90 -19.34
CA LEU A 570 -14.30 -7.55 -20.76
C LEU A 570 -14.35 -8.80 -21.61
N ILE A 571 -15.30 -8.90 -22.52
CA ILE A 571 -15.46 -10.01 -23.46
C ILE A 571 -15.06 -9.56 -24.86
N PHE A 572 -14.31 -10.39 -25.58
CA PHE A 572 -13.82 -10.13 -26.93
C PHE A 572 -14.46 -11.13 -27.90
N SER A 573 -15.15 -10.62 -28.92
CA SER A 573 -15.86 -11.45 -29.89
C SER A 573 -15.87 -10.84 -31.29
N SER A 574 -16.34 -11.61 -32.27
CA SER A 574 -16.79 -11.10 -33.56
C SER A 574 -18.14 -10.41 -33.42
N ALA A 575 -18.36 -9.34 -34.19
CA ALA A 575 -19.65 -8.69 -34.36
C ALA A 575 -20.57 -9.41 -35.39
N SER A 576 -20.31 -10.69 -35.68
CA SER A 576 -21.23 -11.51 -36.46
C SER A 576 -22.47 -11.85 -35.63
N THR A 577 -23.64 -11.83 -36.27
CA THR A 577 -24.94 -12.08 -35.62
C THR A 577 -24.95 -13.41 -34.88
N CYS A 578 -24.38 -14.47 -35.48
CA CYS A 578 -24.31 -15.80 -34.87
C CYS A 578 -23.46 -15.78 -33.59
N SER A 579 -22.24 -15.23 -33.62
CA SER A 579 -21.37 -15.18 -32.43
C SER A 579 -21.95 -14.33 -31.30
N LEU A 580 -22.59 -13.20 -31.64
CA LEU A 580 -23.25 -12.34 -30.66
C LEU A 580 -24.43 -13.04 -29.99
N LYS A 581 -25.29 -13.73 -30.76
CA LYS A 581 -26.42 -14.48 -30.19
C LYS A 581 -25.95 -15.61 -29.27
N MET A 582 -25.00 -16.42 -29.71
CA MET A 582 -24.42 -17.50 -28.89
C MET A 582 -23.79 -16.96 -27.59
N LEU A 583 -23.16 -15.79 -27.66
CA LEU A 583 -22.60 -15.11 -26.49
C LEU A 583 -23.70 -14.66 -25.53
N MET A 584 -24.74 -13.97 -26.03
CA MET A 584 -25.85 -13.51 -25.19
C MET A 584 -26.64 -14.67 -24.58
N GLU A 585 -26.84 -15.77 -25.31
CA GLU A 585 -27.43 -17.02 -24.79
C GLU A 585 -26.59 -17.63 -23.66
N THR A 586 -25.26 -17.57 -23.79
CA THR A 586 -24.34 -18.05 -22.75
C THR A 586 -24.43 -17.20 -21.49
N LEU A 587 -24.52 -15.87 -21.64
CA LEU A 587 -24.71 -14.93 -20.53
C LEU A 587 -26.06 -15.15 -19.84
N ALA A 588 -27.14 -15.26 -20.60
CA ALA A 588 -28.48 -15.51 -20.05
C ALA A 588 -28.56 -16.85 -19.29
N ARG A 589 -27.90 -17.90 -19.80
CA ARG A 589 -27.80 -19.18 -19.09
C ARG A 589 -27.06 -19.03 -17.77
N TYR A 590 -25.94 -18.29 -17.75
CA TYR A 590 -25.19 -18.04 -16.53
C TYR A 590 -26.01 -17.24 -15.49
N GLU A 591 -26.76 -16.22 -15.92
CA GLU A 591 -27.65 -15.47 -15.03
C GLU A 591 -28.71 -16.37 -14.38
N GLY A 592 -29.32 -17.27 -15.16
CA GLY A 592 -30.37 -18.19 -14.70
C GLY A 592 -29.92 -19.26 -13.69
N VAL A 593 -28.61 -19.53 -13.57
CA VAL A 593 -28.08 -20.54 -12.63
C VAL A 593 -27.31 -19.93 -11.46
N SER A 594 -26.64 -18.80 -11.66
CA SER A 594 -25.73 -18.22 -10.67
C SER A 594 -26.42 -17.28 -9.67
N GLY A 595 -27.61 -16.77 -10.03
CA GLY A 595 -28.28 -15.67 -9.34
C GLY A 595 -27.65 -14.29 -9.62
N GLN A 596 -26.49 -14.23 -10.27
CA GLN A 596 -25.91 -12.98 -10.74
C GLN A 596 -26.70 -12.42 -11.91
N SER A 597 -26.70 -11.09 -12.04
CA SER A 597 -27.38 -10.42 -13.15
C SER A 597 -26.55 -9.28 -13.72
N ILE A 598 -26.58 -9.15 -15.04
CA ILE A 598 -25.88 -8.14 -15.81
C ILE A 598 -26.70 -6.85 -15.82
N ASN A 599 -26.03 -5.74 -15.53
CA ASN A 599 -26.61 -4.41 -15.66
C ASN A 599 -26.48 -3.92 -17.10
N SER A 600 -27.50 -4.13 -17.93
CA SER A 600 -27.47 -3.70 -19.34
C SER A 600 -27.29 -2.20 -19.55
N ALA A 601 -27.78 -1.36 -18.61
CA ALA A 601 -27.65 0.09 -18.69
C ALA A 601 -26.21 0.59 -18.48
N LYS A 602 -25.46 -0.06 -17.58
CA LYS A 602 -24.06 0.24 -17.31
C LYS A 602 -23.09 -0.50 -18.23
N SER A 603 -23.51 -1.67 -18.72
CA SER A 603 -22.78 -2.44 -19.71
C SER A 603 -22.69 -1.69 -21.04
N GLY A 604 -21.65 -1.97 -21.81
CA GLY A 604 -21.41 -1.26 -23.06
C GLY A 604 -20.53 -2.02 -24.02
N PHE A 605 -20.60 -1.67 -25.31
CA PHE A 605 -19.76 -2.28 -26.33
C PHE A 605 -18.81 -1.26 -26.97
N MET A 606 -17.64 -1.73 -27.40
CA MET A 606 -16.59 -0.96 -28.04
C MET A 606 -16.29 -1.59 -29.41
N VAL A 607 -16.19 -0.74 -30.44
CA VAL A 607 -15.89 -1.14 -31.82
C VAL A 607 -14.90 -0.16 -32.44
N HIS A 608 -14.25 -0.56 -33.52
CA HIS A 608 -13.42 0.36 -34.29
C HIS A 608 -14.26 1.47 -34.94
N VAL A 609 -13.71 2.69 -35.04
CA VAL A 609 -14.38 3.86 -35.62
C VAL A 609 -14.78 3.67 -37.09
N THR A 610 -14.15 2.75 -37.81
CA THR A 610 -14.48 2.45 -39.22
C THR A 610 -15.62 1.45 -39.38
N LEU A 611 -16.15 0.85 -38.30
CA LEU A 611 -17.26 -0.09 -38.40
C LEU A 611 -18.54 0.65 -38.84
N PRO A 612 -19.27 0.19 -39.86
CA PRO A 612 -20.47 0.89 -40.38
C PRO A 612 -21.56 1.08 -39.32
N ARG A 613 -22.29 2.21 -39.36
CA ARG A 613 -23.36 2.55 -38.40
C ARG A 613 -24.43 1.45 -38.30
N GLY A 614 -24.85 0.87 -39.43
CA GLY A 614 -25.82 -0.23 -39.45
C GLY A 614 -25.36 -1.47 -38.67
N LYS A 615 -24.06 -1.78 -38.67
CA LYS A 615 -23.50 -2.86 -37.85
C LYS A 615 -23.48 -2.50 -36.36
N ARG A 616 -23.23 -1.23 -36.01
CA ARG A 616 -23.29 -0.77 -34.61
C ARG A 616 -24.70 -0.88 -34.05
N ALA A 617 -25.70 -0.46 -34.82
CA ALA A 617 -27.11 -0.60 -34.47
C ALA A 617 -27.52 -2.08 -34.29
N LEU A 618 -26.99 -2.99 -35.12
CA LEU A 618 -27.22 -4.43 -34.97
C LEU A 618 -26.62 -4.97 -33.66
N ILE A 619 -25.39 -4.58 -33.29
CA ILE A 619 -24.77 -4.97 -32.02
C ILE A 619 -25.63 -4.48 -30.86
N GLN A 620 -26.04 -3.21 -30.88
CA GLN A 620 -26.89 -2.63 -29.84
C GLN A 620 -28.23 -3.34 -29.72
N ARG A 621 -28.87 -3.71 -30.85
CA ARG A 621 -30.14 -4.45 -30.86
C ARG A 621 -30.01 -5.87 -30.29
N ILE A 622 -28.91 -6.58 -30.58
CA ILE A 622 -28.71 -7.96 -30.10
C ILE A 622 -28.30 -7.97 -28.63
N THR A 623 -27.41 -7.07 -28.23
CA THR A 623 -26.81 -7.08 -26.88
C THR A 623 -27.62 -6.27 -25.86
N GLY A 624 -28.41 -5.29 -26.31
CA GLY A 624 -29.04 -4.31 -25.43
C GLY A 624 -28.06 -3.29 -24.82
N PHE A 625 -26.79 -3.32 -25.19
CA PHE A 625 -25.74 -2.50 -24.57
C PHE A 625 -25.52 -1.18 -25.32
N SER A 626 -25.12 -0.15 -24.57
CA SER A 626 -24.76 1.16 -25.14
C SER A 626 -23.37 1.16 -25.78
N GLN A 627 -23.18 1.86 -26.89
CA GLN A 627 -21.84 2.05 -27.47
C GLN A 627 -20.99 2.93 -26.54
N LYS A 628 -19.75 2.54 -26.27
CA LYS A 628 -18.75 3.36 -25.57
C LYS A 628 -17.68 3.83 -26.57
N GLU A 629 -17.40 5.13 -26.58
CA GLU A 629 -16.39 5.72 -27.46
C GLU A 629 -15.03 5.80 -26.77
N PHE A 630 -13.95 5.64 -27.55
CA PHE A 630 -12.59 5.76 -27.03
C PHE A 630 -12.23 7.24 -26.80
N PRO A 631 -11.51 7.58 -25.71
CA PRO A 631 -10.96 6.67 -24.71
C PRO A 631 -11.97 6.20 -23.65
N VAL A 632 -11.92 4.92 -23.26
CA VAL A 632 -12.81 4.35 -22.23
C VAL A 632 -12.02 4.08 -20.94
N ARG A 633 -12.55 4.51 -19.78
CA ARG A 633 -11.91 4.22 -18.48
C ARG A 633 -12.11 2.75 -18.07
N TYR A 634 -11.01 2.06 -17.82
CA TYR A 634 -10.96 0.67 -17.38
C TYR A 634 -9.85 0.46 -16.36
N LEU A 635 -10.17 -0.14 -15.21
CA LEU A 635 -9.22 -0.37 -14.09
C LEU A 635 -8.43 0.89 -13.66
N GLY A 636 -9.06 2.06 -13.79
CA GLY A 636 -8.45 3.35 -13.45
C GLY A 636 -7.56 3.96 -14.55
N CYS A 637 -7.42 3.33 -15.70
CA CYS A 637 -6.60 3.80 -16.82
C CYS A 637 -7.44 4.00 -18.11
N PRO A 638 -7.02 4.86 -19.04
CA PRO A 638 -7.72 5.04 -20.31
C PRO A 638 -7.37 3.92 -21.30
N LEU A 639 -8.37 3.26 -21.88
CA LEU A 639 -8.24 2.41 -23.07
C LEU A 639 -8.42 3.27 -24.31
N PHE A 640 -7.56 3.11 -25.31
CA PHE A 640 -7.62 3.92 -26.53
C PHE A 640 -7.12 3.15 -27.76
N VAL A 641 -7.47 3.64 -28.94
CA VAL A 641 -7.00 3.12 -30.23
C VAL A 641 -6.17 4.20 -30.92
N GLY A 642 -5.04 3.81 -31.52
CA GLY A 642 -4.16 4.71 -32.26
C GLY A 642 -3.17 5.46 -31.36
N ARG A 643 -2.86 6.72 -31.75
CA ARG A 643 -1.83 7.52 -31.07
C ARG A 643 -2.30 7.98 -29.70
N GLN A 644 -1.40 7.88 -28.72
CA GLN A 644 -1.62 8.37 -27.37
C GLN A 644 -1.63 9.90 -27.33
N LYS A 645 -2.64 10.49 -26.68
CA LYS A 645 -2.78 11.94 -26.50
C LYS A 645 -2.63 12.35 -25.04
N LYS A 646 -2.24 13.61 -24.81
CA LYS A 646 -2.14 14.20 -23.46
C LYS A 646 -3.51 14.24 -22.74
N GLU A 647 -4.56 14.56 -23.49
CA GLU A 647 -5.95 14.67 -23.01
C GLU A 647 -6.44 13.42 -22.29
N PHE A 648 -5.99 12.23 -22.71
CA PHE A 648 -6.41 10.95 -22.11
C PHE A 648 -5.98 10.81 -20.63
N PHE A 649 -5.04 11.64 -20.16
CA PHE A 649 -4.50 11.61 -18.80
C PHE A 649 -4.89 12.86 -17.99
N GLN A 650 -5.84 13.66 -18.47
CA GLN A 650 -6.24 14.90 -17.79
C GLN A 650 -6.85 14.63 -16.41
N ASP A 651 -7.63 13.54 -16.26
CA ASP A 651 -8.20 13.10 -14.99
C ASP A 651 -7.16 12.92 -13.88
N LEU A 652 -5.97 12.42 -14.22
CA LEU A 652 -4.88 12.27 -13.26
C LEU A 652 -4.39 13.63 -12.75
N SER A 653 -4.29 14.61 -13.65
CA SER A 653 -3.91 15.98 -13.28
C SER A 653 -5.01 16.64 -12.43
N ASN A 654 -6.28 16.41 -12.77
CA ASN A 654 -7.43 16.92 -12.02
C ASN A 654 -7.49 16.30 -10.61
N ALA A 655 -7.20 15.00 -10.46
CA ALA A 655 -7.16 14.33 -9.16
C ALA A 655 -6.06 14.91 -8.25
N VAL A 656 -4.86 15.15 -8.79
CA VAL A 656 -3.76 15.81 -8.06
C VAL A 656 -4.14 17.25 -7.70
N TYR A 657 -4.72 18.00 -8.65
CA TYR A 657 -5.16 19.37 -8.40
C TYR A 657 -6.24 19.46 -7.33
N SER A 658 -7.29 18.63 -7.41
CA SER A 658 -8.36 18.55 -6.41
C SER A 658 -7.80 18.27 -5.02
N LYS A 659 -6.82 17.36 -4.91
CA LYS A 659 -6.18 17.07 -3.63
C LYS A 659 -5.37 18.24 -3.09
N ILE A 660 -4.60 18.93 -3.94
CA ILE A 660 -3.88 20.15 -3.58
C ILE A 660 -4.85 21.24 -3.11
N SER A 661 -5.94 21.46 -3.86
CA SER A 661 -6.97 22.45 -3.54
C SER A 661 -7.64 22.17 -2.19
N SER A 662 -7.85 20.90 -1.83
CA SER A 662 -8.38 20.52 -0.50
C SER A 662 -7.48 20.91 0.67
N TRP A 663 -6.22 21.25 0.42
CA TRP A 663 -5.24 21.66 1.43
C TRP A 663 -4.90 23.15 1.37
N LYS A 664 -5.36 23.89 0.35
CA LYS A 664 -5.03 25.31 0.18
C LYS A 664 -5.47 26.18 1.37
N ASN A 665 -6.57 25.82 2.03
CA ASN A 665 -7.11 26.57 3.16
C ASN A 665 -6.52 26.13 4.52
N ARG A 666 -5.48 25.29 4.53
CA ARG A 666 -4.80 24.82 5.75
C ARG A 666 -3.42 25.45 5.84
N LEU A 667 -3.09 26.07 6.99
CA LEU A 667 -1.75 26.59 7.28
C LEU A 667 -0.75 25.43 7.39
N LEU A 668 -0.15 25.04 6.25
CA LEU A 668 0.82 23.94 6.18
C LEU A 668 2.25 24.45 6.22
N SER A 669 3.05 23.93 7.17
CA SER A 669 4.49 24.16 7.19
C SER A 669 5.14 23.58 5.93
N PRO A 670 6.27 24.14 5.43
CA PRO A 670 6.97 23.57 4.28
C PRO A 670 7.44 22.11 4.49
N GLY A 671 7.74 21.72 5.73
CA GLY A 671 8.00 20.31 6.07
C GLY A 671 6.76 19.42 5.88
N GLY A 672 5.58 19.88 6.31
CA GLY A 672 4.31 19.21 6.05
C GLY A 672 4.03 19.05 4.55
N LYS A 673 4.29 20.08 3.74
CA LYS A 673 4.16 20.01 2.28
C LYS A 673 5.07 18.96 1.65
N VAL A 674 6.33 18.86 2.10
CA VAL A 674 7.27 17.81 1.65
C VAL A 674 6.72 16.41 1.95
N VAL A 675 6.16 16.19 3.14
CA VAL A 675 5.55 14.90 3.54
C VAL A 675 4.35 14.58 2.65
N LEU A 676 3.44 15.53 2.45
CA LEU A 676 2.27 15.36 1.59
C LEU A 676 2.65 15.05 0.13
N ILE A 677 3.69 15.71 -0.40
CA ILE A 677 4.20 15.39 -1.74
C ILE A 677 4.71 13.95 -1.80
N LYS A 678 5.53 13.54 -0.82
CA LYS A 678 6.17 12.21 -0.81
C LYS A 678 5.22 11.04 -0.61
N HIS A 679 4.20 11.22 0.24
CA HIS A 679 3.36 10.11 0.65
C HIS A 679 1.98 10.13 0.01
N VAL A 680 1.49 11.31 -0.39
CA VAL A 680 0.14 11.46 -0.98
C VAL A 680 0.21 11.84 -2.46
N LEU A 681 0.83 12.95 -2.84
CA LEU A 681 0.74 13.41 -4.23
C LEU A 681 1.52 12.51 -5.21
N SER A 682 2.71 12.07 -4.82
CA SER A 682 3.52 11.18 -5.65
C SER A 682 3.02 9.73 -5.69
N SER A 683 2.10 9.34 -4.80
CA SER A 683 1.49 8.00 -4.81
C SER A 683 0.28 7.89 -5.74
N ILE A 684 -0.48 8.98 -5.94
CA ILE A 684 -1.61 9.06 -6.89
C ILE A 684 -1.26 8.55 -8.31
N PRO A 685 -0.16 8.99 -8.96
CA PRO A 685 0.14 8.55 -10.33
C PRO A 685 0.68 7.12 -10.44
N LEU A 686 1.14 6.49 -9.35
CA LEU A 686 1.88 5.22 -9.42
C LEU A 686 1.10 4.10 -10.09
N HIS A 687 -0.20 3.98 -9.78
CA HIS A 687 -1.08 2.97 -10.37
C HIS A 687 -1.12 3.09 -11.90
N LEU A 688 -1.28 4.33 -12.38
CA LEU A 688 -1.32 4.61 -13.81
C LEU A 688 0.05 4.40 -14.47
N LEU A 689 1.15 4.84 -13.84
CA LEU A 689 2.51 4.66 -14.37
C LEU A 689 2.93 3.19 -14.48
N ALA A 690 2.39 2.32 -13.62
CA ALA A 690 2.64 0.88 -13.70
C ALA A 690 1.99 0.24 -14.94
N MET A 691 0.90 0.81 -15.45
CA MET A 691 0.06 0.24 -16.52
C MET A 691 0.21 0.93 -17.87
N ALA A 692 0.29 2.26 -17.85
CA ALA A 692 0.39 3.10 -19.02
C ALA A 692 1.67 3.95 -18.94
N HIS A 693 2.11 4.45 -20.09
CA HIS A 693 3.26 5.35 -20.16
C HIS A 693 2.81 6.72 -20.65
N PRO A 694 2.41 7.65 -19.76
CA PRO A 694 1.95 8.97 -20.14
C PRO A 694 2.99 9.73 -20.98
N PRO A 695 2.55 10.67 -21.84
CA PRO A 695 3.48 11.58 -22.51
C PRO A 695 4.36 12.33 -21.49
N LYS A 696 5.63 12.59 -21.84
CA LYS A 696 6.57 13.35 -20.99
C LYS A 696 6.01 14.70 -20.54
N SER A 697 5.20 15.34 -21.39
CA SER A 697 4.53 16.60 -21.08
C SER A 697 3.52 16.48 -19.92
N THR A 698 2.82 15.35 -19.79
CA THR A 698 1.92 15.07 -18.67
C THR A 698 2.70 14.91 -17.37
N LEU A 699 3.80 14.14 -17.39
CA LEU A 699 4.65 13.96 -16.20
C LEU A 699 5.24 15.30 -15.73
N GLY A 700 5.77 16.09 -16.66
CA GLY A 700 6.28 17.43 -16.36
C GLY A 700 5.20 18.41 -15.90
N SER A 701 3.94 18.26 -16.32
CA SER A 701 2.81 19.03 -15.76
C SER A 701 2.51 18.66 -14.30
N LEU A 702 2.55 17.38 -13.95
CA LEU A 702 2.35 16.91 -12.57
C LEU A 702 3.48 17.37 -11.65
N GLU A 703 4.73 17.22 -12.08
CA GLU A 703 5.90 17.67 -11.30
C GLU A 703 5.89 19.20 -11.10
N ARG A 704 5.39 19.97 -12.09
CA ARG A 704 5.14 21.41 -11.92
C ARG A 704 4.06 21.71 -10.88
N LEU A 705 2.98 20.93 -10.82
CA LEU A 705 1.98 21.06 -9.75
C LEU A 705 2.60 20.78 -8.37
N PHE A 706 3.47 19.78 -8.26
CA PHE A 706 4.17 19.48 -7.00
C PHE A 706 5.12 20.62 -6.59
N ALA A 707 5.90 21.14 -7.53
CA ALA A 707 6.79 22.27 -7.29
C ALA A 707 6.02 23.53 -6.87
N ASN A 708 4.92 23.85 -7.58
CA ASN A 708 4.06 24.99 -7.25
C ASN A 708 3.43 24.85 -5.87
N PHE A 709 2.94 23.66 -5.51
CA PHE A 709 2.39 23.40 -4.19
C PHE A 709 3.43 23.60 -3.07
N LEU A 710 4.67 23.16 -3.30
CA LEU A 710 5.77 23.30 -2.34
C LEU A 710 6.12 24.78 -2.09
N TRP A 711 6.27 25.57 -3.17
CA TRP A 711 6.82 26.92 -3.10
C TRP A 711 5.78 28.04 -2.88
N ARG A 712 4.52 27.86 -3.31
CA ARG A 712 3.47 28.89 -3.15
C ARG A 712 2.91 28.90 -1.74
N ALA A 713 2.85 30.07 -1.11
CA ALA A 713 2.40 30.25 0.26
C ALA A 713 0.95 30.76 0.37
N VAL A 714 0.51 31.64 -0.55
CA VAL A 714 -0.82 32.31 -0.59
C VAL A 714 -1.14 32.65 -2.07
N GLU A 715 -2.42 32.74 -2.46
CA GLU A 715 -2.80 33.19 -3.81
C GLU A 715 -2.31 34.63 -4.07
N GLY A 716 -1.77 34.88 -5.27
CA GLY A 716 -1.33 36.21 -5.72
C GLY A 716 0.16 36.55 -5.50
N ILE A 717 0.89 35.85 -4.61
CA ILE A 717 2.32 36.10 -4.39
C ILE A 717 3.15 34.96 -5.00
N ASP A 718 3.63 35.17 -6.23
CA ASP A 718 4.56 34.22 -6.86
C ASP A 718 5.90 34.25 -6.11
N ARG A 719 6.18 33.19 -5.34
CA ARG A 719 7.52 32.95 -4.81
C ARG A 719 8.34 32.21 -5.86
N HIS A 720 9.56 32.69 -6.10
CA HIS A 720 10.52 32.01 -6.96
C HIS A 720 10.76 30.56 -6.50
N HIS A 721 10.92 29.64 -7.46
CA HIS A 721 11.38 28.28 -7.17
C HIS A 721 12.86 28.34 -6.82
N TRP A 722 13.19 28.25 -5.54
CA TRP A 722 14.57 28.39 -5.05
C TRP A 722 15.51 27.27 -5.50
N ILE A 723 14.97 26.08 -5.76
CA ILE A 723 15.73 24.89 -6.16
C ILE A 723 14.98 24.21 -7.30
N ARG A 724 15.71 23.76 -8.34
CA ARG A 724 15.11 23.04 -9.47
C ARG A 724 14.51 21.72 -9.00
N TRP A 725 13.39 21.32 -9.59
CA TRP A 725 12.70 20.09 -9.20
C TRP A 725 13.59 18.83 -9.29
N ARG A 726 14.46 18.77 -10.31
CA ARG A 726 15.41 17.67 -10.50
C ARG A 726 16.38 17.52 -9.31
N ASP A 727 16.85 18.64 -8.78
CA ASP A 727 17.80 18.64 -7.65
C ASP A 727 17.09 18.24 -6.34
N LEU A 728 15.81 18.59 -6.18
CA LEU A 728 14.98 18.12 -5.08
C LEU A 728 14.71 16.60 -5.13
N CYS A 729 14.75 16.01 -6.33
CA CYS A 729 14.59 14.56 -6.54
C CYS A 729 15.86 13.74 -6.24
N ALA A 730 17.03 14.38 -6.09
CA ALA A 730 18.23 13.68 -5.70
C ALA A 730 18.08 13.05 -4.30
N ALA A 731 18.85 11.99 -4.03
CA ALA A 731 18.87 11.36 -2.72
C ALA A 731 19.37 12.37 -1.65
N LYS A 732 19.02 12.15 -0.38
CA LYS A 732 19.43 13.06 0.70
C LYS A 732 20.96 13.12 0.84
N GLU A 733 21.58 11.98 0.63
CA GLU A 733 23.02 11.74 0.63
C GLU A 733 23.73 12.45 -0.55
N GLU A 734 22.96 12.79 -1.58
CA GLU A 734 23.40 13.49 -2.80
C GLU A 734 22.97 14.98 -2.76
N GLY A 735 22.49 15.49 -1.61
CA GLY A 735 22.12 16.89 -1.40
C GLY A 735 20.66 17.24 -1.74
N GLY A 736 19.85 16.27 -2.18
CA GLY A 736 18.44 16.47 -2.50
C GLY A 736 17.48 16.28 -1.33
N VAL A 737 16.18 16.46 -1.59
CA VAL A 737 15.13 16.22 -0.59
C VAL A 737 14.71 14.75 -0.57
N GLY A 738 15.00 13.99 -1.64
CA GLY A 738 14.57 12.61 -1.83
C GLY A 738 13.13 12.49 -2.33
N PHE A 739 12.67 13.43 -3.18
CA PHE A 739 11.49 13.17 -4.01
C PHE A 739 11.83 12.16 -5.11
N ARG A 740 10.82 11.51 -5.69
CA ARG A 740 11.03 10.60 -6.83
C ARG A 740 10.56 11.30 -8.09
N SER A 741 11.43 11.41 -9.10
CA SER A 741 10.99 11.88 -10.41
C SER A 741 10.00 10.88 -11.01
N LEU A 742 8.88 11.38 -11.53
CA LEU A 742 7.87 10.54 -12.15
C LEU A 742 8.39 9.86 -13.42
N SER A 743 9.37 10.48 -14.11
CA SER A 743 10.02 9.89 -15.28
C SER A 743 10.87 8.67 -14.91
N ASP A 744 11.66 8.78 -13.84
CA ASP A 744 12.49 7.66 -13.34
C ASP A 744 11.61 6.55 -12.78
N VAL A 745 10.52 6.89 -12.08
CA VAL A 745 9.52 5.92 -11.62
C VAL A 745 8.87 5.18 -12.80
N ALA A 746 8.48 5.90 -13.86
CA ALA A 746 7.90 5.29 -15.05
C ALA A 746 8.89 4.33 -15.74
N ARG A 747 10.17 4.71 -15.81
CA ARG A 747 11.25 3.88 -16.35
C ARG A 747 11.53 2.64 -15.50
N ALA A 748 11.51 2.76 -14.17
CA ALA A 748 11.63 1.63 -13.25
C ALA A 748 10.47 0.63 -13.42
N PHE A 749 9.24 1.12 -13.62
CA PHE A 749 8.11 0.27 -13.98
C PHE A 749 8.29 -0.39 -15.36
N SER A 750 8.91 0.28 -16.34
CA SER A 750 9.25 -0.37 -17.61
C SER A 750 10.20 -1.55 -17.42
N VAL A 751 11.21 -1.41 -16.54
CA VAL A 751 12.14 -2.51 -16.21
C VAL A 751 11.38 -3.66 -15.56
N LYS A 752 10.44 -3.37 -14.65
CA LYS A 752 9.54 -4.38 -14.08
C LYS A 752 8.73 -5.10 -15.16
N LEU A 753 8.21 -4.37 -16.16
CA LEU A 753 7.47 -4.99 -17.27
C LEU A 753 8.36 -5.92 -18.08
N TRP A 754 9.59 -5.51 -18.41
CA TRP A 754 10.55 -6.36 -19.12
C TRP A 754 10.87 -7.64 -18.34
N TRP A 755 11.18 -7.51 -17.04
CA TRP A 755 11.40 -8.64 -16.14
C TRP A 755 10.23 -9.64 -16.21
N ARG A 756 8.99 -9.16 -16.08
CA ARG A 756 7.80 -10.03 -16.08
C ARG A 756 7.51 -10.64 -17.45
N PHE A 757 7.78 -9.88 -18.52
CA PHE A 757 7.71 -10.39 -19.88
C PHE A 757 8.68 -11.56 -20.09
N ARG A 758 9.92 -11.45 -19.60
CA ARG A 758 10.92 -12.54 -19.66
C ARG A 758 10.55 -13.76 -18.83
N GLN A 759 9.90 -13.58 -17.66
CA GLN A 759 9.41 -14.71 -16.84
C GLN A 759 8.28 -15.53 -17.49
N GLN A 760 7.55 -14.97 -18.46
CA GLN A 760 6.42 -15.63 -19.15
C GLN A 760 5.31 -16.18 -18.23
N SER A 761 5.23 -15.73 -16.98
CA SER A 761 4.33 -16.29 -15.95
C SER A 761 2.88 -15.76 -16.04
N SER A 762 2.51 -15.01 -17.07
CA SER A 762 1.18 -14.40 -17.20
C SER A 762 0.67 -14.46 -18.64
N LEU A 763 -0.66 -14.48 -18.78
CA LEU A 763 -1.32 -14.47 -20.10
C LEU A 763 -0.90 -13.28 -20.97
N TRP A 764 -0.66 -12.12 -20.34
CA TRP A 764 -0.09 -10.96 -21.02
C TRP A 764 1.30 -11.24 -21.58
N ALA A 765 2.20 -11.79 -20.77
CA ALA A 765 3.57 -12.07 -21.19
C ALA A 765 3.60 -13.09 -22.33
N ILE A 766 2.81 -14.16 -22.23
CA ILE A 766 2.64 -15.19 -23.27
C ILE A 766 2.12 -14.57 -24.56
N PHE A 767 1.09 -13.72 -24.47
CA PHE A 767 0.52 -13.03 -25.64
C PHE A 767 1.53 -12.10 -26.31
N MET A 768 2.29 -11.33 -25.53
CA MET A 768 3.32 -10.43 -26.04
C MET A 768 4.47 -11.21 -26.70
N MET A 769 4.87 -12.33 -26.10
CA MET A 769 5.92 -13.20 -26.64
C MET A 769 5.49 -13.71 -28.01
N ALA A 770 4.31 -14.32 -28.10
CA ALA A 770 3.77 -14.82 -29.36
C ALA A 770 3.53 -13.72 -30.42
N LYS A 771 3.23 -12.48 -30.00
CA LYS A 771 2.97 -11.37 -30.93
C LYS A 771 4.24 -10.79 -31.55
N TYR A 772 5.30 -10.63 -30.76
CA TYR A 772 6.50 -9.87 -31.15
C TYR A 772 7.74 -10.75 -31.33
N VAL A 773 7.76 -11.95 -30.76
CA VAL A 773 8.92 -12.84 -30.71
C VAL A 773 8.56 -14.19 -31.33
N THR A 774 8.64 -14.29 -32.65
CA THR A 774 8.27 -15.52 -33.37
C THR A 774 9.46 -16.43 -33.69
N HIS A 775 10.68 -15.90 -33.88
CA HIS A 775 11.87 -16.69 -34.28
C HIS A 775 13.20 -16.06 -33.83
N ALA A 776 13.23 -15.38 -32.68
CA ALA A 776 14.45 -14.73 -32.19
C ALA A 776 14.45 -14.67 -30.66
N HIS A 777 15.63 -14.48 -30.06
CA HIS A 777 15.71 -14.23 -28.63
C HIS A 777 15.06 -12.87 -28.29
N PRO A 778 14.27 -12.75 -27.18
CA PRO A 778 13.64 -11.49 -26.79
C PRO A 778 14.60 -10.30 -26.66
N GLY A 779 15.84 -10.55 -26.26
CA GLY A 779 16.90 -9.53 -26.17
C GLY A 779 17.32 -8.93 -27.52
N MET A 780 17.00 -9.58 -28.65
CA MET A 780 17.41 -9.14 -29.99
C MET A 780 16.29 -8.46 -30.78
N VAL A 781 15.02 -8.71 -30.43
CA VAL A 781 13.88 -8.20 -31.21
C VAL A 781 13.78 -6.67 -31.13
N GLY A 782 13.80 -6.01 -32.29
CA GLY A 782 13.68 -4.56 -32.43
C GLY A 782 12.24 -4.03 -32.48
N GLY A 783 12.10 -2.73 -32.75
CA GLY A 783 10.81 -2.11 -33.00
C GLY A 783 10.28 -2.47 -34.39
N SER A 784 8.99 -2.76 -34.50
CA SER A 784 8.30 -2.98 -35.78
C SER A 784 7.33 -1.85 -36.10
N VAL A 785 7.07 -1.62 -37.39
CA VAL A 785 6.07 -0.65 -37.84
C VAL A 785 4.69 -1.08 -37.33
N GLY A 786 4.05 -0.23 -36.53
CA GLY A 786 2.76 -0.55 -35.89
C GLY A 786 2.88 -1.28 -34.55
N ALA A 787 4.07 -1.38 -33.96
CA ALA A 787 4.26 -1.87 -32.59
C ALA A 787 3.46 -1.06 -31.57
N SER A 788 2.99 -1.72 -30.51
CA SER A 788 2.23 -1.05 -29.45
C SER A 788 3.11 -0.13 -28.62
N VAL A 789 2.49 0.89 -28.01
CA VAL A 789 3.18 1.82 -27.09
C VAL A 789 3.85 1.06 -25.95
N THR A 790 3.22 -0.01 -25.46
CA THR A 790 3.76 -0.88 -24.41
C THR A 790 5.02 -1.60 -24.87
N TRP A 791 5.03 -2.18 -26.08
CA TRP A 791 6.21 -2.82 -26.64
C TRP A 791 7.38 -1.83 -26.77
N CYS A 792 7.11 -0.66 -27.37
CA CYS A 792 8.12 0.40 -27.51
C CYS A 792 8.66 0.88 -26.15
N ARG A 793 7.80 1.00 -25.13
CA ARG A 793 8.20 1.34 -23.74
C ARG A 793 9.16 0.31 -23.16
N MET A 794 8.91 -0.98 -23.41
CA MET A 794 9.75 -2.07 -22.94
C MET A 794 11.10 -2.11 -23.66
N LEU A 795 11.13 -1.92 -24.97
CA LEU A 795 12.37 -1.87 -25.75
C LEU A 795 13.34 -0.78 -25.28
N GLN A 796 12.84 0.37 -24.80
CA GLN A 796 13.68 1.46 -24.26
C GLN A 796 14.52 1.07 -23.04
N VAL A 797 14.14 0.01 -22.33
CA VAL A 797 14.86 -0.46 -21.13
C VAL A 797 15.41 -1.88 -21.27
N ARG A 798 15.20 -2.53 -22.42
CA ARG A 798 15.62 -3.91 -22.71
C ARG A 798 17.08 -4.14 -22.35
N GLU A 799 18.00 -3.39 -22.95
CA GLU A 799 19.43 -3.58 -22.74
C GLU A 799 19.85 -3.38 -21.28
N LEU A 800 19.24 -2.40 -20.61
CA LEU A 800 19.49 -2.18 -19.19
C LEU A 800 18.99 -3.35 -18.34
N ALA A 801 17.82 -3.90 -18.66
CA ALA A 801 17.22 -5.00 -17.92
C ALA A 801 17.99 -6.32 -18.16
N GLU A 802 18.25 -6.69 -19.42
CA GLU A 802 18.96 -7.93 -19.79
C GLU A 802 20.36 -8.01 -19.16
N ARG A 803 21.11 -6.90 -19.08
CA ARG A 803 22.42 -6.87 -18.39
C ARG A 803 22.36 -7.24 -16.91
N HIS A 804 21.19 -7.09 -16.28
CA HIS A 804 20.99 -7.32 -14.84
C HIS A 804 20.07 -8.53 -14.56
N ILE A 805 19.65 -9.24 -15.60
CA ILE A 805 19.00 -10.54 -15.50
C ILE A 805 20.10 -11.60 -15.56
N THR A 806 20.02 -12.57 -14.66
CA THR A 806 20.90 -13.75 -14.62
C THR A 806 20.05 -15.01 -14.52
N PHE A 807 20.57 -16.16 -14.92
CA PHE A 807 19.84 -17.43 -14.86
C PHE A 807 20.60 -18.46 -14.04
N VAL A 808 19.90 -19.12 -13.12
CA VAL A 808 20.37 -20.30 -12.41
C VAL A 808 19.85 -21.52 -13.14
N ILE A 809 20.77 -22.32 -13.68
CA ILE A 809 20.46 -23.45 -14.56
C ILE A 809 20.03 -24.67 -13.74
N ARG A 810 18.92 -25.27 -14.14
CA ARG A 810 18.32 -26.47 -13.54
C ARG A 810 17.90 -27.48 -14.60
N SER A 811 17.14 -27.07 -15.62
CA SER A 811 16.76 -27.93 -16.76
C SER A 811 17.69 -27.78 -17.96
N GLY A 812 18.41 -26.65 -18.08
CA GLY A 812 19.23 -26.37 -19.26
C GLY A 812 18.43 -25.80 -20.44
N ASN A 813 17.20 -25.35 -20.19
CA ASN A 813 16.31 -24.76 -21.19
C ASN A 813 16.64 -23.29 -21.54
N SER A 814 17.52 -22.64 -20.78
CA SER A 814 17.99 -21.28 -21.07
C SER A 814 18.76 -21.23 -22.40
N HIS A 815 18.71 -20.09 -23.10
CA HIS A 815 19.43 -19.92 -24.35
C HIS A 815 20.93 -19.77 -24.08
N PHE A 816 21.74 -20.68 -24.62
CA PHE A 816 23.16 -20.77 -24.34
C PHE A 816 23.91 -19.47 -24.66
N TRP A 817 23.59 -18.83 -25.79
CA TRP A 817 24.31 -17.66 -26.26
C TRP A 817 23.79 -16.35 -25.66
N PHE A 818 22.49 -16.25 -25.41
CA PHE A 818 21.82 -14.98 -25.15
C PHE A 818 21.51 -14.74 -23.67
N ASP A 819 21.24 -15.79 -22.90
CA ASP A 819 20.93 -15.66 -21.48
C ASP A 819 22.22 -15.56 -20.65
N ASN A 820 22.21 -14.71 -19.63
CA ASN A 820 23.37 -14.51 -18.76
C ASN A 820 23.39 -15.57 -17.63
N TRP A 821 23.80 -16.78 -17.97
CA TRP A 821 23.95 -17.88 -17.00
C TRP A 821 25.36 -18.00 -16.40
N LEU A 822 26.38 -17.45 -17.08
CA LEU A 822 27.76 -17.38 -16.58
C LEU A 822 27.98 -16.26 -15.54
N GLY A 823 27.07 -15.30 -15.44
CA GLY A 823 27.19 -14.13 -14.57
C GLY A 823 28.13 -13.03 -15.11
N SER A 824 28.95 -13.33 -16.12
CA SER A 824 29.85 -12.40 -16.81
C SER A 824 29.17 -11.65 -17.99
N GLY A 825 27.87 -11.85 -18.21
CA GLY A 825 27.10 -11.28 -19.33
C GLY A 825 26.69 -12.34 -20.35
N SER A 826 25.99 -11.94 -21.42
CA SER A 826 25.63 -12.87 -22.50
C SER A 826 26.85 -13.19 -23.38
N LEU A 827 27.02 -14.45 -23.76
CA LEU A 827 28.10 -14.86 -24.66
C LEU A 827 27.99 -14.17 -26.04
N SER A 828 26.76 -13.94 -26.52
CA SER A 828 26.48 -13.20 -27.75
C SER A 828 26.99 -11.76 -27.76
N SER A 829 27.23 -11.17 -26.59
CA SER A 829 27.81 -9.81 -26.51
C SER A 829 29.34 -9.82 -26.64
N ARG A 830 29.97 -10.98 -26.38
CA ARG A 830 31.41 -11.23 -26.48
C ARG A 830 31.80 -11.83 -27.83
N LEU A 831 30.89 -12.55 -28.47
CA LEU A 831 31.08 -13.27 -29.73
C LEU A 831 30.25 -12.63 -30.85
N GLY A 832 30.87 -12.33 -31.99
CA GLY A 832 30.24 -11.57 -33.08
C GLY A 832 29.23 -12.35 -33.94
N SER A 833 29.30 -13.69 -33.94
CA SER A 833 28.36 -14.56 -34.65
C SER A 833 27.95 -15.71 -33.74
N VAL A 834 26.65 -15.87 -33.52
CA VAL A 834 26.08 -16.92 -32.66
C VAL A 834 24.82 -17.50 -33.33
N SER A 835 24.54 -18.77 -33.05
CA SER A 835 23.32 -19.46 -33.49
C SER A 835 22.33 -19.62 -32.32
N ASP A 836 21.12 -20.14 -32.54
CA ASP A 836 20.16 -20.39 -31.47
C ASP A 836 20.33 -21.82 -30.93
N HIS A 837 20.84 -21.95 -29.70
CA HIS A 837 21.06 -23.22 -29.01
C HIS A 837 20.63 -23.09 -27.54
N ARG A 838 20.19 -24.21 -26.97
CA ARG A 838 19.92 -24.38 -25.54
C ARG A 838 21.19 -24.81 -24.81
N ILE A 839 21.22 -24.61 -23.50
CA ILE A 839 22.34 -25.12 -22.69
C ILE A 839 22.41 -26.65 -22.75
N ALA A 840 21.26 -27.32 -22.73
CA ALA A 840 21.16 -28.77 -22.85
C ALA A 840 21.84 -29.33 -24.11
N ASP A 841 21.86 -28.58 -25.22
CA ASP A 841 22.48 -29.02 -26.48
C ASP A 841 24.01 -29.19 -26.37
N PHE A 842 24.64 -28.52 -25.39
CA PHE A 842 26.08 -28.60 -25.11
C PHE A 842 26.43 -29.58 -23.99
N LEU A 843 25.47 -30.42 -23.58
CA LEU A 843 25.65 -31.40 -22.50
C LEU A 843 25.64 -32.83 -23.03
N LEU A 844 26.54 -33.65 -22.50
CA LEU A 844 26.59 -35.09 -22.69
C LEU A 844 26.59 -35.74 -21.29
N ASP A 845 25.59 -36.60 -21.02
CA ASP A 845 25.39 -37.26 -19.72
C ASP A 845 25.40 -36.29 -18.51
N GLY A 846 24.80 -35.11 -18.69
CA GLY A 846 24.73 -34.07 -17.65
C GLY A 846 26.05 -33.33 -17.39
N ARG A 847 27.05 -33.47 -18.26
CA ARG A 847 28.34 -32.76 -18.20
C ARG A 847 28.58 -31.97 -19.48
N TRP A 848 29.42 -30.93 -19.42
CA TRP A 848 29.80 -30.15 -20.59
C TRP A 848 30.49 -31.01 -21.66
N ASN A 849 30.00 -30.97 -22.90
CA ASN A 849 30.65 -31.60 -24.04
C ASN A 849 31.78 -30.69 -24.55
N TYR A 850 33.01 -31.01 -24.14
CA TYR A 850 34.21 -30.24 -24.52
C TYR A 850 34.40 -30.11 -26.03
N GLN A 851 34.22 -31.21 -26.77
CA GLN A 851 34.46 -31.25 -28.21
C GLN A 851 33.51 -30.29 -28.93
N LEU A 852 32.22 -30.36 -28.59
CA LEU A 852 31.20 -29.49 -29.17
C LEU A 852 31.41 -28.02 -28.77
N LEU A 853 31.82 -27.73 -27.54
CA LEU A 853 32.13 -26.36 -27.12
C LEU A 853 33.33 -25.79 -27.90
N ALA A 854 34.38 -26.58 -28.09
CA ALA A 854 35.60 -26.18 -28.81
C ALA A 854 35.38 -25.91 -30.31
N GLU A 855 34.37 -26.53 -30.91
CA GLU A 855 33.98 -26.27 -32.31
C GLU A 855 33.33 -24.88 -32.49
N TRP A 856 32.60 -24.40 -31.47
CA TRP A 856 31.77 -23.20 -31.58
C TRP A 856 32.40 -21.93 -31.01
N MET A 857 33.40 -22.03 -30.12
CA MET A 857 33.97 -20.84 -29.46
C MET A 857 35.45 -20.98 -29.11
N PRO A 858 36.16 -19.86 -28.88
CA PRO A 858 37.59 -19.87 -28.58
C PRO A 858 37.90 -20.49 -27.21
N ALA A 859 39.12 -21.03 -27.07
CA ALA A 859 39.52 -21.87 -25.93
C ALA A 859 39.43 -21.16 -24.57
N ASP A 860 39.56 -19.84 -24.51
CA ASP A 860 39.42 -19.05 -23.28
C ASP A 860 37.98 -19.06 -22.74
N ILE A 861 36.99 -18.94 -23.62
CA ILE A 861 35.56 -19.02 -23.25
C ILE A 861 35.19 -20.46 -22.88
N VAL A 862 35.69 -21.45 -23.62
CA VAL A 862 35.48 -22.87 -23.28
C VAL A 862 36.01 -23.19 -21.88
N ALA A 863 37.20 -22.67 -21.53
CA ALA A 863 37.77 -22.84 -20.20
C ALA A 863 36.93 -22.17 -19.09
N GLU A 864 36.32 -21.01 -19.36
CA GLU A 864 35.38 -20.35 -18.45
C GLU A 864 34.12 -21.21 -18.22
N ILE A 865 33.56 -21.78 -19.29
CA ILE A 865 32.34 -22.61 -19.23
C ILE A 865 32.59 -23.91 -18.46
N ILE A 866 33.71 -24.59 -18.68
CA ILE A 866 34.02 -25.86 -17.99
C ILE A 866 34.22 -25.64 -16.49
N ARG A 867 34.76 -24.48 -16.09
CA ARG A 867 34.89 -24.09 -14.68
C ARG A 867 33.54 -23.80 -14.04
N PHE A 868 32.51 -23.47 -14.83
CA PHE A 868 31.16 -23.29 -14.33
C PHE A 868 30.56 -24.64 -13.94
N THR A 869 30.39 -24.85 -12.64
CA THR A 869 29.79 -26.08 -12.11
C THR A 869 28.28 -26.03 -12.33
N LEU A 870 27.76 -26.93 -13.16
CA LEU A 870 26.31 -27.12 -13.31
C LEU A 870 25.74 -27.78 -12.04
N PRO A 871 24.62 -27.27 -11.49
CA PRO A 871 23.79 -28.04 -10.56
C PRO A 871 23.34 -29.35 -11.24
N ARG A 872 23.04 -30.40 -10.45
CA ARG A 872 22.42 -31.61 -11.02
C ARG A 872 21.18 -31.19 -11.80
N ILE A 873 21.15 -31.53 -13.08
CA ILE A 873 19.97 -31.31 -13.91
C ILE A 873 18.95 -32.34 -13.49
N GLU A 874 17.90 -31.88 -12.80
CA GLU A 874 16.78 -32.72 -12.38
C GLU A 874 15.66 -32.57 -13.42
N GLU A 875 15.21 -33.70 -13.97
CA GLU A 875 14.07 -33.71 -14.88
C GLU A 875 12.82 -33.16 -14.17
N GLY A 876 12.29 -32.05 -14.70
CA GLY A 876 11.09 -31.39 -14.18
C GLY A 876 11.32 -30.04 -13.48
N GLU A 877 12.57 -29.63 -13.22
CA GLU A 877 12.84 -28.29 -12.66
C GLU A 877 13.12 -27.22 -13.73
N GLU A 878 12.42 -26.09 -13.68
CA GLU A 878 12.65 -24.97 -14.61
C GLU A 878 13.85 -24.10 -14.20
N ASP A 879 14.59 -23.60 -15.19
CA ASP A 879 15.67 -22.61 -14.96
C ASP A 879 15.12 -21.35 -14.27
N VAL A 880 15.85 -20.84 -13.26
CA VAL A 880 15.36 -19.75 -12.41
C VAL A 880 16.01 -18.42 -12.81
N MET A 881 15.18 -17.45 -13.17
CA MET A 881 15.62 -16.09 -13.45
C MET A 881 15.89 -15.31 -12.16
N VAL A 882 17.08 -14.71 -12.04
CA VAL A 882 17.60 -13.99 -10.87
C VAL A 882 17.90 -12.53 -11.20
N TRP A 883 17.44 -11.62 -10.33
CA TRP A 883 17.67 -10.19 -10.45
C TRP A 883 18.97 -9.80 -9.73
N ALA A 884 20.06 -9.70 -10.48
CA ALA A 884 21.41 -9.45 -9.96
C ALA A 884 21.57 -8.23 -9.03
N PRO A 885 20.84 -7.10 -9.21
CA PRO A 885 20.92 -5.95 -8.32
C PRO A 885 20.37 -6.18 -6.90
N SER A 886 19.67 -7.30 -6.66
CA SER A 886 19.13 -7.64 -5.35
C SER A 886 19.93 -8.78 -4.73
N GLN A 887 20.32 -8.62 -3.46
CA GLN A 887 21.02 -9.67 -2.71
C GLN A 887 20.21 -10.96 -2.56
N SER A 888 18.87 -10.86 -2.53
CA SER A 888 17.99 -12.02 -2.49
C SER A 888 17.70 -12.64 -3.86
N GLY A 889 18.19 -12.02 -4.94
CA GLY A 889 17.81 -12.38 -6.31
C GLY A 889 16.38 -12.01 -6.72
N VAL A 890 15.56 -11.51 -5.77
CA VAL A 890 14.16 -11.13 -6.03
C VAL A 890 14.09 -9.72 -6.63
N PHE A 891 13.34 -9.59 -7.73
CA PHE A 891 13.11 -8.30 -8.36
C PHE A 891 12.34 -7.34 -7.44
N THR A 892 12.85 -6.12 -7.28
CA THR A 892 12.09 -5.03 -6.64
C THR A 892 12.09 -3.76 -7.49
N VAL A 893 10.97 -3.04 -7.49
CA VAL A 893 10.89 -1.71 -8.14
C VAL A 893 11.86 -0.72 -7.51
N ARG A 894 12.20 -0.89 -6.23
CA ARG A 894 13.21 -0.09 -5.54
C ARG A 894 14.59 -0.25 -6.19
N THR A 895 15.06 -1.49 -6.34
CA THR A 895 16.35 -1.75 -6.99
C THR A 895 16.36 -1.31 -8.46
N ALA A 896 15.24 -1.48 -9.18
CA ALA A 896 15.11 -0.98 -10.54
C ALA A 896 15.11 0.56 -10.60
N PHE A 897 14.51 1.24 -9.62
CA PHE A 897 14.56 2.71 -9.50
C PHE A 897 15.98 3.22 -9.25
N GLU A 898 16.73 2.57 -8.35
CA GLU A 898 18.13 2.90 -8.12
C GLU A 898 18.96 2.73 -9.41
N LEU A 899 18.69 1.72 -10.24
CA LEU A 899 19.40 1.56 -11.52
C LEU A 899 19.10 2.65 -12.56
N VAL A 900 17.86 3.13 -12.63
CA VAL A 900 17.44 4.07 -13.70
C VAL A 900 17.62 5.54 -13.34
N ARG A 901 17.70 5.87 -12.05
CA ARG A 901 17.83 7.26 -11.60
C ARG A 901 19.23 7.82 -11.89
N CYS A 902 19.30 9.13 -12.06
CA CYS A 902 20.58 9.82 -12.09
C CYS A 902 21.18 9.87 -10.67
N HIS A 903 22.48 9.58 -10.53
CA HIS A 903 23.21 9.68 -9.26
C HIS A 903 24.03 10.96 -9.22
N GLY A 904 23.95 11.69 -8.10
CA GLY A 904 24.82 12.84 -7.81
C GLY A 904 26.10 12.47 -7.05
N PRO A 905 27.11 13.37 -7.01
CA PRO A 905 28.30 13.20 -6.18
C PRO A 905 27.92 13.20 -4.69
N ARG A 906 28.48 12.25 -3.91
CA ARG A 906 28.23 12.11 -2.48
C ARG A 906 29.29 12.89 -1.69
N SER A 907 28.89 13.86 -0.87
CA SER A 907 29.81 14.57 0.03
C SER A 907 29.24 14.65 1.46
N PHE A 908 29.71 13.75 2.32
CA PHE A 908 29.20 13.54 3.69
C PHE A 908 29.57 14.69 4.66
N ILE A 909 30.77 15.27 4.51
CA ILE A 909 31.33 16.24 5.46
C ILE A 909 30.61 17.60 5.36
N PHE A 910 30.41 18.10 4.14
CA PHE A 910 29.81 19.41 3.91
C PHE A 910 28.29 19.39 4.11
N SER A 911 27.63 18.30 3.71
CA SER A 911 26.17 18.17 3.83
C SER A 911 25.71 18.11 5.29
N ARG A 912 26.44 17.42 6.18
CA ARG A 912 26.05 17.23 7.59
C ARG A 912 26.00 18.54 8.39
N ASN A 913 27.06 19.34 8.38
CA ASN A 913 27.15 20.54 9.22
C ASN A 913 26.24 21.67 8.72
N ILE A 914 26.17 21.86 7.41
CA ILE A 914 25.26 22.84 6.79
C ILE A 914 23.80 22.45 7.07
N TRP A 915 23.47 21.16 6.94
CA TRP A 915 22.12 20.67 7.22
C TRP A 915 21.74 20.78 8.70
N LYS A 916 22.67 20.45 9.62
CA LYS A 916 22.46 20.58 11.07
C LYS A 916 22.25 22.03 11.48
N ALA A 917 23.08 22.95 10.98
CA ALA A 917 22.93 24.38 11.25
C ALA A 917 21.60 24.94 10.73
N ARG A 918 21.20 24.56 9.51
CA ARG A 918 19.90 24.95 8.93
C ARG A 918 18.72 24.45 9.77
N ASN A 919 18.75 23.20 10.22
CA ASN A 919 17.65 22.63 11.00
C ASN A 919 17.55 23.26 12.37
N LYS A 920 18.67 23.51 13.05
CA LYS A 920 18.68 24.24 14.32
C LYS A 920 18.15 25.66 14.21
N ALA A 921 18.53 26.39 13.16
CA ALA A 921 17.97 27.71 12.89
C ALA A 921 16.45 27.66 12.67
N ARG A 922 15.97 26.63 11.97
CA ARG A 922 14.56 26.53 11.58
C ARG A 922 13.64 25.97 12.67
N PHE A 923 14.12 25.04 13.48
CA PHE A 923 13.28 24.30 14.44
C PHE A 923 13.59 24.63 15.90
N GLU A 924 14.78 25.14 16.19
CA GLU A 924 15.22 25.49 17.54
C GLU A 924 15.46 27.00 17.69
N GLY A 925 15.26 27.80 16.64
CA GLY A 925 15.53 29.25 16.63
C GLY A 925 17.01 29.63 16.72
N VAL A 926 17.92 28.65 16.65
CA VAL A 926 19.36 28.87 16.84
C VAL A 926 20.04 29.26 15.53
N VAL A 927 20.35 30.54 15.36
CA VAL A 927 21.05 31.05 14.18
C VAL A 927 22.56 30.92 14.37
N TYR A 928 23.20 30.07 13.58
CA TYR A 928 24.66 30.00 13.51
C TYR A 928 25.18 31.05 12.52
N SER A 929 26.26 31.75 12.90
CA SER A 929 26.97 32.60 11.94
C SER A 929 27.64 31.74 10.86
N PRO A 930 27.82 32.27 9.63
CA PRO A 930 28.61 31.58 8.60
C PRO A 930 30.01 31.22 9.07
N HIS A 931 30.59 32.02 9.98
CA HIS A 931 31.87 31.75 10.60
C HIS A 931 31.83 30.50 11.49
N ALA A 932 30.79 30.33 12.32
CA ALA A 932 30.60 29.15 13.16
C ALA A 932 30.41 27.87 12.33
N ILE A 933 29.65 27.94 11.23
CA ILE A 933 29.43 26.78 10.34
C ILE A 933 30.74 26.38 9.66
N ARG A 934 31.54 27.35 9.19
CA ARG A 934 32.88 27.11 8.65
C ARG A 934 33.80 26.52 9.72
N GLY A 935 33.70 26.99 10.96
CA GLY A 935 34.39 26.43 12.13
C GLY A 935 34.07 24.95 12.34
N PHE A 936 32.78 24.56 12.37
CA PHE A 936 32.39 23.15 12.53
C PHE A 936 32.88 22.25 11.40
N ILE A 937 32.81 22.74 10.14
CA ILE A 937 33.35 22.01 8.99
C ILE A 937 34.86 21.86 9.12
N PHE A 938 35.54 22.93 9.52
CA PHE A 938 36.99 22.92 9.73
C PHE A 938 37.40 22.00 10.88
N ASP A 939 36.65 21.97 11.98
CA ASP A 939 36.86 21.04 13.09
C ASP A 939 36.72 19.58 12.65
N ASP A 940 35.70 19.25 11.86
CA ASP A 940 35.54 17.91 11.31
C ASP A 940 36.72 17.53 10.39
N ILE A 941 37.21 18.47 9.56
CA ILE A 941 38.41 18.28 8.73
C ILE A 941 39.65 18.08 9.61
N ARG A 942 39.84 18.89 10.65
CA ARG A 942 40.96 18.81 11.60
C ARG A 942 40.96 17.49 12.37
N ASN A 943 39.79 17.03 12.80
CA ASN A 943 39.61 15.74 13.46
C ASN A 943 39.94 14.59 12.51
N LEU A 944 39.49 14.66 11.25
CA LEU A 944 39.85 13.69 10.21
C LEU A 944 41.36 13.65 9.93
N PHE A 945 42.02 14.81 9.90
CA PHE A 945 43.48 14.88 9.75
C PHE A 945 44.22 14.34 10.98
N SER A 946 43.71 14.59 12.18
CA SER A 946 44.26 14.03 13.42
C SER A 946 44.13 12.51 13.49
N LEU A 947 43.03 11.97 12.98
CA LEU A 947 42.82 10.52 12.81
C LEU A 947 43.74 9.93 11.74
N LYS A 948 43.94 10.64 10.61
CA LYS A 948 44.77 10.16 9.50
C LYS A 948 46.27 10.28 9.75
N TYR A 949 46.70 11.27 10.54
CA TYR A 949 48.10 11.53 10.90
C TYR A 949 48.25 11.62 12.43
N PRO A 950 48.13 10.49 13.14
CA PRO A 950 48.30 10.43 14.59
C PRO A 950 49.72 10.86 15.00
N GLY A 951 49.84 11.62 16.10
CA GLY A 951 51.12 12.12 16.63
C GLY A 951 51.54 13.51 16.13
N SER A 952 50.83 14.08 15.15
CA SER A 952 51.00 15.47 14.72
C SER A 952 50.03 16.40 15.45
N SER A 953 50.51 17.55 15.94
CA SER A 953 49.61 18.59 16.45
C SER A 953 48.90 19.28 15.28
N TRP A 954 47.59 19.05 15.17
CA TRP A 954 46.70 19.71 14.23
C TRP A 954 45.80 20.75 14.92
N ALA A 955 46.08 21.07 16.18
CA ALA A 955 45.30 21.98 17.01
C ALA A 955 45.50 23.47 16.63
N LEU A 956 45.47 23.78 15.34
CA LEU A 956 45.61 25.14 14.82
C LEU A 956 44.24 25.84 14.78
N PRO A 957 44.13 27.07 15.29
CA PRO A 957 42.84 27.71 15.55
C PRO A 957 42.15 28.24 14.29
N THR A 958 42.85 28.39 13.17
CA THR A 958 42.29 28.95 11.93
C THR A 958 42.66 28.12 10.71
N TRP A 959 41.81 28.16 9.68
CA TRP A 959 42.06 27.50 8.39
C TRP A 959 43.38 27.93 7.77
N GLN A 960 43.71 29.21 7.88
CA GLN A 960 44.88 29.81 7.26
C GLN A 960 46.17 29.28 7.91
N LEU A 961 46.24 29.24 9.23
CA LEU A 961 47.37 28.63 9.96
C LEU A 961 47.47 27.13 9.70
N PHE A 962 46.35 26.42 9.60
CA PHE A 962 46.34 25.00 9.25
C PHE A 962 46.86 24.76 7.82
N TYR A 963 46.43 25.57 6.87
CA TYR A 963 46.89 25.52 5.48
C TYR A 963 48.37 25.87 5.34
N GLU A 964 48.83 26.92 6.02
CA GLU A 964 50.25 27.30 6.08
C GLU A 964 51.11 26.24 6.76
N SER A 965 50.59 25.56 7.80
CA SER A 965 51.28 24.44 8.46
C SER A 965 51.44 23.22 7.55
N LEU A 966 50.53 23.03 6.58
CA LEU A 966 50.68 22.01 5.55
C LEU A 966 51.79 22.40 4.57
N GLY A 967 51.95 23.70 4.28
CA GLY A 967 52.99 24.23 3.40
C GLY A 967 54.39 24.30 4.02
N SER A 968 54.50 24.51 5.34
CA SER A 968 55.79 24.64 6.05
C SER A 968 56.41 23.31 6.48
N ARG A 969 55.63 22.22 6.48
CA ARG A 969 56.13 20.87 6.77
C ARG A 969 56.84 20.29 5.55
N ARG A 970 58.12 20.64 5.38
CA ARG A 970 59.05 19.79 4.60
C ARG A 970 59.20 18.48 5.35
N GLY A 971 58.63 17.40 4.81
CA GLY A 971 58.68 16.10 5.45
C GLY A 971 60.12 15.67 5.68
N HIS A 972 60.55 15.62 6.94
CA HIS A 972 61.70 14.79 7.30
C HIS A 972 61.25 13.35 7.06
N VAL A 973 61.71 12.79 5.95
CA VAL A 973 61.48 11.39 5.66
C VAL A 973 62.46 10.62 6.52
N SER A 974 61.98 10.12 7.66
CA SER A 974 62.73 9.10 8.37
C SER A 974 62.61 7.81 7.55
N PHE A 975 63.74 7.22 7.21
CA PHE A 975 63.75 5.96 6.48
C PHE A 975 64.17 4.85 7.44
N ARG A 976 63.41 3.76 7.47
CA ARG A 976 63.83 2.51 8.10
C ARG A 976 64.29 1.57 7.02
N LEU A 977 65.49 1.04 7.17
CA LEU A 977 65.97 -0.07 6.34
C LEU A 977 65.20 -1.33 6.74
N VAL A 978 64.49 -1.91 5.79
CA VAL A 978 63.69 -3.13 5.92
C VAL A 978 64.29 -4.18 4.99
N LYS A 979 64.81 -5.28 5.54
CA LYS A 979 65.31 -6.42 4.76
C LYS A 979 64.66 -7.71 5.24
N TRP A 980 64.49 -8.66 4.34
CA TRP A 980 64.12 -10.02 4.73
C TRP A 980 65.26 -10.65 5.54
N LEU A 981 64.92 -11.35 6.63
CA LEU A 981 65.89 -12.00 7.51
C LEU A 981 65.76 -13.51 7.37
N ARG A 982 66.89 -14.18 7.11
CA ARG A 982 66.96 -15.65 7.05
C ARG A 982 66.54 -16.25 8.40
N PRO A 983 65.82 -17.39 8.42
CA PRO A 983 65.58 -18.15 9.65
C PRO A 983 66.89 -18.75 10.20
N ALA A 984 66.88 -19.32 11.40
CA ALA A 984 68.08 -19.95 11.95
C ALA A 984 68.49 -21.19 11.12
N MET A 985 69.74 -21.62 11.25
CA MET A 985 70.22 -22.81 10.54
C MET A 985 69.42 -24.05 10.95
N GLY A 986 68.88 -24.78 9.96
CA GLY A 986 68.00 -25.93 10.17
C GLY A 986 66.50 -25.60 10.25
N GLU A 987 66.11 -24.32 10.21
CA GLU A 987 64.70 -23.89 10.19
C GLU A 987 64.22 -23.53 8.79
N LEU A 988 62.90 -23.64 8.59
CA LEU A 988 62.22 -23.28 7.34
C LEU A 988 61.34 -22.05 7.56
N LYS A 989 61.29 -21.15 6.57
CA LYS A 989 60.48 -19.93 6.62
C LYS A 989 59.63 -19.78 5.37
N LEU A 990 58.31 -19.69 5.59
CA LEU A 990 57.29 -19.47 4.57
C LEU A 990 56.81 -18.02 4.63
N ASN A 991 56.95 -17.31 3.53
CA ASN A 991 56.38 -15.98 3.33
C ASN A 991 55.12 -16.11 2.49
N THR A 992 54.00 -15.51 2.91
CA THR A 992 52.75 -15.49 2.12
C THR A 992 52.15 -14.09 2.04
N ASP A 993 51.35 -13.83 1.01
CA ASP A 993 50.61 -12.58 0.79
C ASP A 993 49.32 -12.89 -0.01
N GLY A 994 48.28 -12.09 0.19
CA GLY A 994 47.03 -12.12 -0.56
C GLY A 994 46.68 -10.76 -1.18
N CYS A 995 46.47 -10.72 -2.49
CA CYS A 995 46.02 -9.53 -3.21
C CYS A 995 44.54 -9.61 -3.59
N SER A 996 43.88 -8.46 -3.75
CA SER A 996 42.51 -8.37 -4.26
C SER A 996 42.27 -7.08 -5.08
N ARG A 997 41.82 -7.23 -6.33
CA ARG A 997 41.45 -6.16 -7.27
C ARG A 997 40.02 -5.68 -7.00
N GLY A 998 39.84 -4.97 -5.88
CA GLY A 998 38.55 -4.58 -5.31
C GLY A 998 38.36 -5.20 -3.92
N ASN A 999 37.42 -4.70 -3.11
CA ASN A 999 37.19 -5.25 -1.76
C ASN A 999 35.68 -5.35 -1.44
N PRO A 1000 35.02 -6.49 -1.77
CA PRO A 1000 35.59 -7.71 -2.38
C PRO A 1000 35.86 -7.55 -3.88
N GLY A 1001 36.81 -8.32 -4.42
CA GLY A 1001 37.17 -8.31 -5.83
C GLY A 1001 37.95 -9.56 -6.22
N ARG A 1002 38.34 -9.66 -7.50
CA ARG A 1002 39.18 -10.78 -7.99
C ARG A 1002 40.49 -10.81 -7.22
N ALA A 1003 40.84 -11.96 -6.65
CA ALA A 1003 41.88 -12.08 -5.65
C ALA A 1003 42.78 -13.29 -5.89
N GLY A 1004 44.01 -13.21 -5.40
CA GLY A 1004 45.00 -14.27 -5.49
C GLY A 1004 45.92 -14.27 -4.27
N GLY A 1005 46.45 -15.44 -3.95
CA GLY A 1005 47.44 -15.66 -2.90
C GLY A 1005 48.79 -16.04 -3.49
N GLY A 1006 49.87 -15.77 -2.78
CA GLY A 1006 51.21 -16.16 -3.19
C GLY A 1006 52.08 -16.49 -2.00
N GLY A 1007 53.11 -17.28 -2.22
CA GLY A 1007 54.08 -17.55 -1.18
C GLY A 1007 55.35 -18.25 -1.64
N VAL A 1008 56.37 -18.22 -0.78
CA VAL A 1008 57.68 -18.82 -1.04
C VAL A 1008 58.25 -19.42 0.25
N LEU A 1009 58.75 -20.66 0.16
CA LEU A 1009 59.41 -21.38 1.24
C LEU A 1009 60.94 -21.37 1.04
N ARG A 1010 61.66 -21.04 2.12
CA ARG A 1010 63.12 -20.90 2.16
C ARG A 1010 63.71 -21.59 3.39
N ASP A 1011 64.96 -22.06 3.29
CA ASP A 1011 65.73 -22.62 4.43
C ASP A 1011 66.61 -21.57 5.13
N GLY A 1012 67.36 -21.99 6.16
CA GLY A 1012 68.30 -21.16 6.92
C GLY A 1012 69.44 -20.53 6.09
N GLU A 1013 69.78 -21.09 4.93
CA GLU A 1013 70.75 -20.48 3.99
C GLU A 1013 70.10 -19.48 3.03
N GLY A 1014 68.76 -19.36 3.05
CA GLY A 1014 67.97 -18.60 2.10
C GLY A 1014 67.85 -19.29 0.73
N LYS A 1015 68.04 -20.62 0.68
CA LYS A 1015 67.87 -21.42 -0.53
C LYS A 1015 66.39 -21.55 -0.86
N PHE A 1016 66.08 -21.54 -2.15
CA PHE A 1016 64.72 -21.75 -2.66
C PHE A 1016 64.32 -23.22 -2.51
N LEU A 1017 63.19 -23.49 -1.87
CA LEU A 1017 62.62 -24.85 -1.80
C LEU A 1017 61.45 -24.99 -2.77
N PHE A 1018 60.43 -24.15 -2.62
CA PHE A 1018 59.35 -24.01 -3.58
C PHE A 1018 58.64 -22.65 -3.38
N ALA A 1019 57.78 -22.31 -4.33
CA ALA A 1019 56.87 -21.18 -4.23
C ALA A 1019 55.52 -21.54 -4.84
N PHE A 1020 54.50 -20.73 -4.58
CA PHE A 1020 53.19 -20.89 -5.19
C PHE A 1020 52.55 -19.55 -5.51
N SER A 1021 51.67 -19.58 -6.49
CA SER A 1021 50.62 -18.58 -6.72
C SER A 1021 49.29 -19.34 -6.73
N THR A 1022 48.27 -18.82 -6.05
CA THR A 1022 46.95 -19.45 -5.95
C THR A 1022 45.87 -18.44 -6.30
N PHE A 1023 44.82 -18.88 -6.99
CA PHE A 1023 43.67 -18.06 -7.28
C PHE A 1023 42.60 -18.26 -6.22
N THR A 1024 42.34 -17.23 -5.41
CA THR A 1024 41.43 -17.33 -4.26
C THR A 1024 39.99 -16.93 -4.58
N GLY A 1025 39.67 -16.71 -5.86
CA GLY A 1025 38.34 -16.34 -6.34
C GLY A 1025 38.05 -14.83 -6.22
N SER A 1026 36.81 -14.48 -5.89
CA SER A 1026 36.44 -13.11 -5.53
C SER A 1026 36.26 -13.01 -4.03
N CYS A 1027 37.18 -12.34 -3.33
CA CYS A 1027 37.14 -12.22 -1.88
C CYS A 1027 37.65 -10.85 -1.41
N SER A 1028 37.48 -10.56 -0.12
CA SER A 1028 38.08 -9.37 0.50
C SER A 1028 39.60 -9.55 0.67
N SER A 1029 40.34 -8.46 0.83
CA SER A 1029 41.80 -8.52 1.04
C SER A 1029 42.18 -9.46 2.20
N ILE A 1030 41.47 -9.39 3.33
CA ILE A 1030 41.75 -10.25 4.49
C ILE A 1030 41.43 -11.73 4.23
N GLN A 1031 40.45 -12.03 3.37
CA GLN A 1031 40.15 -13.40 2.96
C GLN A 1031 41.20 -13.95 2.00
N ALA A 1032 41.71 -13.12 1.08
CA ALA A 1032 42.80 -13.51 0.18
C ALA A 1032 44.05 -13.88 0.99
N GLU A 1033 44.41 -13.04 1.97
CA GLU A 1033 45.51 -13.24 2.89
C GLU A 1033 45.37 -14.54 3.71
N ALA A 1034 44.20 -14.76 4.31
CA ALA A 1034 43.93 -15.96 5.11
C ALA A 1034 44.00 -17.25 4.27
N ARG A 1035 43.49 -17.22 3.03
CA ARG A 1035 43.53 -18.34 2.10
C ARG A 1035 44.93 -18.61 1.56
N ALA A 1036 45.69 -17.56 1.24
CA ALA A 1036 47.08 -17.67 0.82
C ALA A 1036 47.93 -18.35 1.89
N LEU A 1037 47.78 -17.92 3.14
CA LEU A 1037 48.46 -18.53 4.28
C LEU A 1037 48.06 -20.00 4.42
N LEU A 1038 46.76 -20.30 4.47
CA LEU A 1038 46.25 -21.68 4.60
C LEU A 1038 46.77 -22.60 3.50
N PHE A 1039 46.70 -22.17 2.24
CA PHE A 1039 47.21 -22.93 1.10
C PHE A 1039 48.72 -23.20 1.25
N GLY A 1040 49.50 -22.17 1.62
CA GLY A 1040 50.94 -22.31 1.83
C GLY A 1040 51.30 -23.30 2.94
N VAL A 1041 50.56 -23.29 4.06
CA VAL A 1041 50.75 -24.24 5.16
C VAL A 1041 50.44 -25.66 4.70
N GLN A 1042 49.30 -25.86 4.05
CA GLN A 1042 48.88 -27.18 3.54
C GLN A 1042 49.91 -27.73 2.55
N LEU A 1043 50.44 -26.88 1.67
CA LEU A 1043 51.45 -27.27 0.70
C LEU A 1043 52.79 -27.63 1.37
N CYS A 1044 53.20 -26.94 2.43
CA CYS A 1044 54.38 -27.33 3.21
C CYS A 1044 54.21 -28.73 3.81
N ILE A 1045 53.10 -28.97 4.49
CA ILE A 1045 52.80 -30.24 5.16
C ILE A 1045 52.71 -31.39 4.15
N ALA A 1046 52.00 -31.17 3.04
CA ALA A 1046 51.86 -32.16 1.96
C ALA A 1046 53.21 -32.59 1.36
N ARG A 1047 54.24 -31.74 1.46
CA ARG A 1047 55.59 -31.99 0.96
C ARG A 1047 56.57 -32.46 2.03
N GLY A 1048 56.08 -32.79 3.23
CA GLY A 1048 56.90 -33.25 4.35
C GLY A 1048 57.69 -32.15 5.05
N HIS A 1049 57.43 -30.87 4.74
CA HIS A 1049 58.04 -29.74 5.44
C HIS A 1049 57.20 -29.38 6.67
N VAL A 1050 57.64 -29.84 7.83
CA VAL A 1050 57.07 -29.52 9.15
C VAL A 1050 58.01 -28.63 9.93
N ARG A 1051 57.49 -27.92 10.94
CA ARG A 1051 58.22 -26.89 11.73
C ARG A 1051 58.66 -25.69 10.87
N VAL A 1052 57.67 -25.01 10.29
CA VAL A 1052 57.89 -23.82 9.44
C VAL A 1052 57.54 -22.53 10.21
N HIS A 1053 58.37 -21.49 10.11
CA HIS A 1053 58.06 -20.13 10.53
C HIS A 1053 57.28 -19.41 9.44
N MET A 1054 56.16 -18.78 9.78
CA MET A 1054 55.31 -18.09 8.83
C MET A 1054 55.42 -16.58 8.98
N GLU A 1055 55.59 -15.91 7.85
CA GLU A 1055 55.61 -14.46 7.75
C GLU A 1055 54.51 -13.98 6.80
N VAL A 1056 53.65 -13.10 7.32
CA VAL A 1056 52.58 -12.42 6.57
C VAL A 1056 52.75 -10.92 6.72
N ASP A 1057 52.36 -10.14 5.72
CA ASP A 1057 52.36 -8.68 5.80
C ASP A 1057 51.03 -8.07 6.28
N SER A 1058 50.02 -8.93 6.52
CA SER A 1058 48.81 -8.56 7.24
C SER A 1058 48.95 -8.71 8.75
N LEU A 1059 49.19 -7.59 9.45
CA LEU A 1059 49.23 -7.56 10.93
C LEU A 1059 47.90 -8.04 11.55
N VAL A 1060 46.78 -7.73 10.89
CA VAL A 1060 45.44 -8.14 11.33
C VAL A 1060 45.32 -9.66 11.28
N LEU A 1061 45.76 -10.31 10.20
CA LEU A 1061 45.72 -11.77 10.08
C LEU A 1061 46.66 -12.43 11.12
N ALA A 1062 47.88 -11.91 11.29
CA ALA A 1062 48.81 -12.41 12.30
C ALA A 1062 48.18 -12.38 13.71
N HIS A 1063 47.58 -11.26 14.10
CA HIS A 1063 46.90 -11.14 15.40
C HIS A 1063 45.66 -12.03 15.52
N ILE A 1064 44.92 -12.28 14.44
CA ILE A 1064 43.75 -13.18 14.47
C ILE A 1064 44.20 -14.62 14.70
N VAL A 1065 45.22 -15.10 13.99
CA VAL A 1065 45.72 -16.48 14.16
C VAL A 1065 46.41 -16.67 15.51
N GLN A 1066 47.11 -15.65 16.01
CA GLN A 1066 47.67 -15.61 17.37
C GLN A 1066 46.60 -15.42 18.48
N ARG A 1067 45.32 -15.28 18.12
CA ARG A 1067 44.19 -15.05 19.04
C ARG A 1067 44.28 -13.76 19.87
N VAL A 1068 45.05 -12.77 19.39
CA VAL A 1068 45.15 -11.42 19.97
C VAL A 1068 43.99 -10.52 19.50
N ALA A 1069 43.45 -10.78 18.30
CA ALA A 1069 42.30 -10.07 17.74
C ALA A 1069 41.10 -11.00 17.51
N ARG A 1070 39.87 -10.45 17.56
CA ARG A 1070 38.65 -11.21 17.26
C ARG A 1070 38.61 -11.61 15.79
N CYS A 1071 38.31 -12.87 15.50
CA CYS A 1071 38.14 -13.39 14.14
C CYS A 1071 36.78 -12.93 13.55
N PRO A 1072 36.77 -12.24 12.40
CA PRO A 1072 35.54 -12.01 11.64
C PRO A 1072 34.91 -13.32 11.16
N TRP A 1073 33.58 -13.39 11.08
CA TRP A 1073 32.88 -14.61 10.62
C TRP A 1073 33.28 -15.01 9.19
N SER A 1074 33.70 -14.05 8.37
CA SER A 1074 34.00 -14.23 6.95
C SER A 1074 35.30 -14.99 6.65
N ILE A 1075 36.16 -15.17 7.65
CA ILE A 1075 37.38 -15.99 7.59
C ILE A 1075 37.44 -17.05 8.70
N ASP A 1076 36.35 -17.24 9.46
CA ASP A 1076 36.32 -18.16 10.60
C ASP A 1076 36.61 -19.60 10.16
N MET A 1077 36.15 -20.01 8.97
CA MET A 1077 36.41 -21.35 8.45
C MET A 1077 37.90 -21.53 8.11
N GLU A 1078 38.52 -20.58 7.41
CA GLU A 1078 39.94 -20.60 7.07
C GLU A 1078 40.83 -20.54 8.32
N VAL A 1079 40.48 -19.71 9.30
CA VAL A 1079 41.21 -19.60 10.57
C VAL A 1079 41.09 -20.87 11.39
N ARG A 1080 39.91 -21.51 11.48
CA ARG A 1080 39.75 -22.81 12.16
C ARG A 1080 40.61 -23.89 11.52
N SER A 1081 40.66 -23.94 10.19
CA SER A 1081 41.52 -24.88 9.46
C SER A 1081 43.00 -24.59 9.72
N LEU A 1082 43.43 -23.32 9.73
CA LEU A 1082 44.79 -22.93 10.10
C LEU A 1082 45.14 -23.35 11.54
N LEU A 1083 44.22 -23.15 12.49
CA LEU A 1083 44.40 -23.51 13.90
C LEU A 1083 44.61 -25.02 14.09
N GLN A 1084 43.99 -25.87 13.25
CA GLN A 1084 44.22 -27.32 13.28
C GLN A 1084 45.62 -27.71 12.78
N LEU A 1085 46.22 -26.90 11.92
CA LEU A 1085 47.55 -27.15 11.32
C LEU A 1085 48.70 -26.54 12.14
N LEU A 1086 48.40 -25.74 13.17
CA LEU A 1086 49.39 -25.10 14.04
C LEU A 1086 50.42 -26.03 14.69
N PRO A 1087 50.14 -27.31 15.02
CA PRO A 1087 51.19 -28.22 15.54
C PRO A 1087 52.40 -28.38 14.61
N HIS A 1088 52.26 -28.07 13.31
CA HIS A 1088 53.33 -28.13 12.32
C HIS A 1088 54.02 -26.77 12.07
N VAL A 1089 53.63 -25.72 12.81
CA VAL A 1089 54.07 -24.33 12.64
C VAL A 1089 54.85 -23.88 13.87
N VAL A 1090 56.03 -23.28 13.69
CA VAL A 1090 56.86 -22.82 14.82
C VAL A 1090 56.38 -21.46 15.32
N SER A 1091 56.14 -20.53 14.42
CA SER A 1091 55.62 -19.19 14.76
C SER A 1091 54.91 -18.57 13.56
N ILE A 1092 53.97 -17.66 13.81
CA ILE A 1092 53.38 -16.79 12.80
C ILE A 1092 53.68 -15.37 13.21
N THR A 1093 54.34 -14.59 12.35
CA THR A 1093 54.76 -13.22 12.66
C THR A 1093 54.38 -12.27 11.53
N HIS A 1094 54.03 -11.03 11.90
CA HIS A 1094 53.88 -9.97 10.91
C HIS A 1094 55.26 -9.47 10.46
N TYR A 1095 55.42 -9.24 9.16
CA TYR A 1095 56.60 -8.59 8.60
C TYR A 1095 56.21 -7.50 7.59
N PHE A 1096 57.12 -6.57 7.32
CA PHE A 1096 56.82 -5.46 6.42
C PHE A 1096 56.77 -5.92 4.96
N ARG A 1097 55.79 -5.43 4.20
CA ARG A 1097 55.58 -5.73 2.77
C ARG A 1097 56.85 -5.56 1.91
N GLU A 1098 57.70 -4.58 2.22
CA GLU A 1098 58.94 -4.33 1.49
C GLU A 1098 59.96 -5.48 1.58
N ALA A 1099 59.79 -6.40 2.54
CA ALA A 1099 60.56 -7.64 2.68
C ALA A 1099 59.71 -8.90 2.42
N ASN A 1100 58.50 -8.73 1.88
CA ASN A 1100 57.59 -9.81 1.46
C ASN A 1100 57.37 -9.80 -0.07
N GLN A 1101 58.22 -9.11 -0.84
CA GLN A 1101 58.00 -8.82 -2.26
C GLN A 1101 57.83 -10.06 -3.14
N VAL A 1102 58.52 -11.17 -2.81
CA VAL A 1102 58.37 -12.42 -3.57
C VAL A 1102 56.94 -12.95 -3.45
N ALA A 1103 56.35 -12.93 -2.26
CA ALA A 1103 54.98 -13.37 -2.03
C ALA A 1103 53.96 -12.41 -2.66
N ASP A 1104 54.18 -11.10 -2.58
CA ASP A 1104 53.34 -10.06 -3.22
C ASP A 1104 53.30 -10.21 -4.74
N ILE A 1105 54.45 -10.40 -5.39
CA ILE A 1105 54.49 -10.61 -6.83
C ILE A 1105 53.73 -11.89 -7.19
N LEU A 1106 53.93 -12.96 -6.43
CA LEU A 1106 53.25 -14.24 -6.68
C LEU A 1106 51.75 -14.18 -6.38
N SER A 1107 51.30 -13.35 -5.43
CA SER A 1107 49.88 -13.18 -5.13
C SER A 1107 49.18 -12.46 -6.28
N ASN A 1108 49.82 -11.44 -6.85
CA ASN A 1108 49.34 -10.78 -8.07
C ASN A 1108 49.34 -11.74 -9.27
N VAL A 1109 50.37 -12.59 -9.41
CA VAL A 1109 50.38 -13.65 -10.44
C VAL A 1109 49.19 -14.60 -10.26
N GLY A 1110 48.90 -15.03 -9.03
CA GLY A 1110 47.74 -15.89 -8.74
C GLY A 1110 46.40 -15.21 -9.08
N CYS A 1111 46.29 -13.92 -8.81
CA CYS A 1111 45.12 -13.12 -9.17
C CYS A 1111 44.98 -12.97 -10.69
N ASP A 1112 46.08 -12.68 -11.38
CA ASP A 1112 46.11 -12.34 -12.81
C ASP A 1112 45.91 -13.57 -13.69
N ASP A 1113 46.62 -14.66 -13.36
CA ASP A 1113 46.54 -15.93 -14.06
C ASP A 1113 45.19 -16.63 -13.78
N GLY A 1114 44.65 -16.49 -12.57
CA GLY A 1114 43.34 -17.04 -12.22
C GLY A 1114 43.32 -18.57 -12.05
N TYR A 1115 44.46 -19.19 -11.70
CA TYR A 1115 44.58 -20.59 -11.29
C TYR A 1115 45.82 -20.81 -10.42
N ASP A 1116 45.86 -21.96 -9.74
CA ASP A 1116 46.96 -22.31 -8.83
C ASP A 1116 48.18 -22.83 -9.61
N ARG A 1117 49.37 -22.36 -9.26
CA ARG A 1117 50.66 -22.86 -9.74
C ARG A 1117 51.62 -23.05 -8.58
N THR A 1118 52.39 -24.12 -8.63
CA THR A 1118 53.52 -24.35 -7.72
C THR A 1118 54.81 -24.38 -8.54
N TYR A 1119 55.83 -23.69 -8.05
CA TYR A 1119 57.14 -23.55 -8.67
C TYR A 1119 58.16 -24.33 -7.83
N TYR A 1120 58.83 -25.29 -8.45
CA TYR A 1120 59.80 -26.17 -7.79
C TYR A 1120 61.25 -25.78 -8.07
N HIS A 1121 61.47 -25.06 -9.16
CA HIS A 1121 62.79 -24.54 -9.50
C HIS A 1121 62.77 -23.01 -9.61
N LEU A 1122 63.86 -22.38 -9.17
CA LEU A 1122 63.99 -20.91 -9.21
C LEU A 1122 63.86 -20.34 -10.63
N SER A 1123 64.21 -21.12 -11.65
CA SER A 1123 64.07 -20.79 -13.08
C SER A 1123 62.62 -20.75 -13.56
N GLU A 1124 61.66 -21.27 -12.80
CA GLU A 1124 60.23 -21.28 -13.14
C GLU A 1124 59.52 -20.02 -12.61
N LEU A 1125 60.11 -19.34 -11.61
CA LEU A 1125 59.54 -18.11 -11.08
C LEU A 1125 59.45 -17.02 -12.16
N PRO A 1126 58.36 -16.21 -12.17
CA PRO A 1126 58.29 -14.99 -12.97
C PRO A 1126 59.53 -14.12 -12.78
N SER A 1127 59.96 -13.42 -13.83
CA SER A 1127 61.21 -12.63 -13.84
C SER A 1127 61.32 -11.67 -12.65
N HIS A 1128 60.23 -10.98 -12.32
CA HIS A 1128 60.15 -10.07 -11.18
C HIS A 1128 60.25 -10.79 -9.83
N ALA A 1129 59.57 -11.93 -9.64
CA ALA A 1129 59.64 -12.72 -8.41
C ALA A 1129 61.05 -13.32 -8.21
N ARG A 1130 61.68 -13.77 -9.31
CA ARG A 1130 63.07 -14.25 -9.30
C ARG A 1130 64.06 -13.14 -8.96
N GLY A 1131 63.83 -11.93 -9.46
CA GLY A 1131 64.58 -10.74 -9.10
C GLY A 1131 64.48 -10.44 -7.60
N ALA A 1132 63.26 -10.32 -7.08
CA ALA A 1132 63.00 -10.08 -5.65
C ALA A 1132 63.63 -11.16 -4.75
N PHE A 1133 63.53 -12.44 -5.15
CA PHE A 1133 64.15 -13.55 -4.41
C PHE A 1133 65.68 -13.41 -4.33
N ARG A 1134 66.33 -13.01 -5.43
CA ARG A 1134 67.79 -12.79 -5.44
C ARG A 1134 68.18 -11.62 -4.53
N LEU A 1135 67.39 -10.55 -4.50
CA LEU A 1135 67.61 -9.41 -3.60
C LEU A 1135 67.48 -9.81 -2.13
N ASP A 1136 66.44 -10.59 -1.78
CA ASP A 1136 66.25 -11.15 -0.44
C ASP A 1136 67.44 -12.03 -0.04
N ARG A 1137 67.91 -12.89 -0.96
CA ARG A 1137 69.07 -13.77 -0.71
C ARG A 1137 70.37 -12.98 -0.52
N LEU A 1138 70.57 -11.87 -1.24
CA LEU A 1138 71.71 -10.97 -1.08
C LEU A 1138 71.61 -10.10 0.20
N GLY A 1139 70.47 -10.12 0.90
CA GLY A 1139 70.25 -9.33 2.11
C GLY A 1139 70.14 -7.83 1.86
N LEU A 1140 69.77 -7.44 0.64
CA LEU A 1140 69.64 -6.04 0.25
C LEU A 1140 68.41 -5.41 0.93
N PRO A 1141 68.59 -4.31 1.69
CA PRO A 1141 67.48 -3.64 2.36
C PRO A 1141 66.68 -2.76 1.40
N SER A 1142 65.36 -2.78 1.56
CA SER A 1142 64.43 -1.79 1.03
C SER A 1142 64.33 -0.60 1.99
N LEU A 1143 64.18 0.61 1.44
CA LEU A 1143 63.91 1.80 2.24
C LEU A 1143 62.40 1.93 2.48
N ARG A 1144 61.97 1.78 3.73
CA ARG A 1144 60.61 2.12 4.13
C ARG A 1144 60.60 3.55 4.64
N LYS A 1145 59.80 4.39 4.01
CA LYS A 1145 59.45 5.71 4.52
C LYS A 1145 58.59 5.54 5.78
N CYS A 1146 59.11 5.95 6.92
CA CYS A 1146 58.44 5.94 8.21
C CYS A 1146 57.65 7.22 8.43
#